data_AF-A0A2D6A287-F1
#
_entry.id   AF-A0A2D6A287-F1
#
_cell.length_a   1.000
_cell.length_b   1.000
_cell.length_c   1.000
_cell.angle_alpha   90.00
_cell.angle_beta   90.00
_cell.angle_gamma   90.00
#
_symmetry.space_group_name_H-M   'P 1'
#
loop_
_entity.id
_entity.type
_entity.pdbx_description
1 polymer ?
#
loop_
_entity_poly.entity_id
_entity_poly.type
_entity_poly.pdbx_seq_one_letter_code
_entity_poly.pdbx_strand_id
1 'polypeptide(L)'
;MWAIRLLAAVLVSCAALTAQRTNVVLIISDDQAFGDFGFMGHDAVRTPRLDELANQSAVFTRGYVPTALCRPSLASLATGLFPHRHGITGNDPLPGVDRQLLVERFMKSKTVPALLAARGYRCLQTGKWWEGNPRVGGFTEGMTHGDPKRRARHGDDGLQIGRKTMQPVFDFISSSAKDEKPFFLWYAPFLPHTPHNPPERLLAKYRKDGRSPFVAKYYAMCEWFDETCGLLLDHLKQTGIDQDTLVLFVTDNGWIQKPDREGFAARSKRTPYEGGVRTPIMVRWPGKVAPARHAMPVSSLDLAPTILRACGVEVPAGLDGVDLMPLCQGKRKTRAPVFGAAFTHDIVDLEDPTKSLLARWVVSGRWKLIVPVGRPSELYDVVADPHETRDRTGTNVQLEQLLRSAYLDSWWSVKIKPRPNILLVVTDDQRNDMLGCAGHKVLQTPRLDALAAVGVRFTNAFVTTAICAASRASILTGLHRRTHGYTFGTPPLARAHVERSYPRLLRSAGFRTGFIGKIGIRLDKGSARRMFDDYRPKRHPYVKKQRDGSTRHLTDIIAEEAVDFVRGAKDRPWCLSVSFHAPHAQDNHEDQYIWPAALDGLYDDIDIPLPPTAEPAFFAELPEFLQESLGRVRWRWRFDTPEKRVRMMRGYYRMITGVDRAFGRILDELDKLHLADHTVVIFSSDNGYFLGERGLAGKWLIHEPSIRVPLIVRDPRLPARRGATVGATALNIDFASTILDLAGVPVPDTYQGRSLMALVRGTDVPERKDFFYEHLFAHKKIPKSEGVRGKRFKYVRYFEEQPVHEELYDFVTDPHETKNLAADPGSAKVLDQLRNRCDELRDRYTKRAPR
;
A
#
# COMPACT_ATOMS: atom_id res chain seq x y z
N MET A 1 -49.95 83.17 6.05
CA MET A 1 -49.90 83.34 7.51
C MET A 1 -49.03 82.24 8.10
N TRP A 2 -47.91 82.63 8.72
CA TRP A 2 -47.10 81.93 9.74
C TRP A 2 -46.40 80.61 9.32
N ALA A 3 -45.09 80.60 8.99
CA ALA A 3 -43.87 80.74 9.83
C ALA A 3 -43.26 79.35 10.18
N ILE A 4 -42.26 78.86 9.44
CA ILE A 4 -40.79 78.87 9.72
C ILE A 4 -40.40 78.29 11.10
N ARG A 5 -39.61 77.20 11.11
CA ARG A 5 -38.29 77.00 11.79
C ARG A 5 -38.06 75.56 12.24
N LEU A 6 -37.04 74.89 11.69
CA LEU A 6 -35.77 74.51 12.35
C LEU A 6 -35.14 73.25 11.71
N LEU A 7 -34.14 73.48 10.85
CA LEU A 7 -33.01 72.57 10.70
C LEU A 7 -32.21 72.59 12.01
N ALA A 8 -32.03 71.43 12.63
CA ALA A 8 -30.97 71.20 13.62
C ALA A 8 -30.37 69.82 13.38
N ALA A 9 -29.06 69.81 13.20
CA ALA A 9 -28.23 68.69 12.81
C ALA A 9 -28.36 67.48 13.75
N VAL A 10 -28.73 66.33 13.20
CA VAL A 10 -28.40 65.04 13.81
C VAL A 10 -26.97 64.70 13.37
N LEU A 11 -26.01 65.08 14.22
CA LEU A 11 -24.70 64.46 14.28
C LEU A 11 -24.91 62.98 14.59
N VAL A 12 -25.05 62.16 13.55
CA VAL A 12 -24.84 60.72 13.68
C VAL A 12 -23.37 60.56 14.04
N SER A 13 -23.09 60.20 15.29
CA SER A 13 -21.75 59.83 15.69
C SER A 13 -21.38 58.57 14.89
N CYS A 14 -20.53 58.74 13.87
CA CYS A 14 -19.75 57.65 13.33
C CYS A 14 -18.74 57.27 14.42
N ALA A 15 -19.19 56.55 15.44
CA ALA A 15 -18.30 55.70 16.20
C ALA A 15 -17.82 54.62 15.24
N ALA A 16 -16.70 54.89 14.56
CA ALA A 16 -15.93 53.87 13.88
C ALA A 16 -15.77 52.71 14.88
N LEU A 17 -16.24 51.51 14.51
CA LEU A 17 -15.86 50.29 15.23
C LEU A 17 -14.33 50.25 15.18
N THR A 18 -13.68 50.69 16.24
CA THR A 18 -12.26 50.49 16.45
C THR A 18 -12.08 48.98 16.56
N ALA A 19 -11.52 48.36 15.51
CA ALA A 19 -11.08 46.98 15.57
C ALA A 19 -10.24 46.81 16.84
N GLN A 20 -10.57 45.79 17.63
CA GLN A 20 -9.90 45.55 18.90
C GLN A 20 -8.39 45.37 18.63
N ARG A 21 -7.55 46.20 19.26
CA ARG A 21 -6.11 46.41 18.98
C ARG A 21 -5.19 45.21 19.24
N THR A 22 -5.71 43.99 19.29
CA THR A 22 -4.92 42.82 19.67
C THR A 22 -4.00 42.40 18.53
N ASN A 23 -2.69 42.45 18.77
CA ASN A 23 -1.68 41.86 17.92
C ASN A 23 -1.56 40.36 18.20
N VAL A 24 -1.17 39.59 17.20
CA VAL A 24 -1.05 38.13 17.32
C VAL A 24 0.31 37.68 16.79
N VAL A 25 1.03 36.93 17.62
CA VAL A 25 2.28 36.27 17.26
C VAL A 25 2.11 34.77 17.44
N LEU A 26 2.19 34.02 16.33
CA LEU A 26 2.18 32.56 16.33
C LEU A 26 3.60 32.05 16.09
N ILE A 27 4.20 31.49 17.13
CA ILE A 27 5.52 30.84 17.10
C ILE A 27 5.32 29.36 16.79
N ILE A 28 5.97 28.88 15.72
CA ILE A 28 5.88 27.50 15.24
C ILE A 28 7.28 26.89 15.19
N SER A 29 7.52 25.92 16.07
CA SER A 29 8.73 25.09 16.04
C SER A 29 8.63 23.98 14.97
N ASP A 30 9.76 23.60 14.38
CA ASP A 30 9.88 22.52 13.40
C ASP A 30 10.59 21.29 13.97
N ASP A 31 10.03 20.09 13.83
CA ASP A 31 10.74 18.86 14.21
C ASP A 31 11.27 18.89 15.65
N GLN A 32 10.43 19.21 16.65
CA GLN A 32 10.85 19.24 18.06
C GLN A 32 9.99 18.30 18.92
N ALA A 33 10.59 17.37 19.65
CA ALA A 33 9.81 16.48 20.51
C ALA A 33 9.13 17.25 21.65
N PHE A 34 7.98 16.74 22.12
CA PHE A 34 7.23 17.38 23.20
C PHE A 34 8.01 17.52 24.51
N GLY A 35 9.03 16.69 24.71
CA GLY A 35 9.89 16.71 25.89
C GLY A 35 11.11 17.60 25.77
N ASP A 36 11.47 18.11 24.58
CA ASP A 36 12.75 18.79 24.34
C ASP A 36 12.72 20.28 24.72
N PHE A 37 12.26 20.56 25.94
CA PHE A 37 12.16 21.90 26.51
C PHE A 37 12.51 21.90 28.00
N GLY A 38 13.14 22.97 28.48
CA GLY A 38 13.43 23.17 29.91
C GLY A 38 12.17 23.14 30.76
N PHE A 39 11.12 23.88 30.37
CA PHE A 39 9.83 23.90 31.06
C PHE A 39 9.07 22.57 31.00
N MET A 40 9.48 21.61 30.16
CA MET A 40 8.94 20.25 30.13
C MET A 40 9.77 19.27 30.97
N GLY A 41 10.83 19.75 31.63
CA GLY A 41 11.68 18.96 32.51
C GLY A 41 12.80 18.21 31.79
N HIS A 42 13.24 18.68 30.61
CA HIS A 42 14.34 18.02 29.91
C HIS A 42 15.67 18.16 30.67
N ASP A 43 16.41 17.06 30.84
CA ASP A 43 17.65 17.06 31.61
C ASP A 43 18.81 17.85 30.96
N ALA A 44 18.94 17.74 29.64
CA ALA A 44 20.02 18.38 28.87
C ALA A 44 19.63 19.65 28.09
N VAL A 45 18.55 19.62 27.30
CA VAL A 45 18.10 20.75 26.46
C VAL A 45 17.75 21.96 27.33
N ARG A 46 18.35 23.11 27.01
CA ARG A 46 18.10 24.38 27.68
C ARG A 46 17.33 25.31 26.75
N THR A 47 16.18 25.80 27.22
CA THR A 47 15.32 26.73 26.48
C THR A 47 14.88 27.91 27.37
N PRO A 48 15.83 28.69 27.94
CA PRO A 48 15.51 29.69 28.95
C PRO A 48 14.49 30.75 28.48
N ARG A 49 14.42 31.08 27.19
CA ARG A 49 13.48 32.10 26.67
C ARG A 49 12.06 31.54 26.56
N LEU A 50 11.91 30.30 26.11
CA LEU A 50 10.64 29.57 26.12
C LEU A 50 10.23 29.17 27.55
N ASP A 51 11.17 28.99 28.46
CA ASP A 51 10.88 28.78 29.88
C ASP A 51 10.29 30.06 30.51
N GLU A 52 10.84 31.24 30.18
CA GLU A 52 10.26 32.54 30.55
C GLU A 52 8.84 32.68 29.97
N LEU A 53 8.66 32.38 28.67
CA LEU A 53 7.35 32.41 28.03
C LEU A 53 6.36 31.46 28.72
N ALA A 54 6.76 30.23 29.03
CA ALA A 54 5.94 29.25 29.71
C ALA A 54 5.47 29.73 31.08
N ASN A 55 6.34 30.40 31.84
CA ASN A 55 6.01 30.97 33.15
C ASN A 55 5.01 32.14 33.09
N GLN A 56 4.78 32.70 31.90
CA GLN A 56 3.80 33.76 31.64
C GLN A 56 2.55 33.25 30.90
N SER A 57 2.48 31.96 30.62
CA SER A 57 1.48 31.36 29.74
C SER A 57 0.52 30.43 30.48
N ALA A 58 -0.67 30.23 29.89
CA ALA A 58 -1.39 28.97 30.05
C ALA A 58 -0.67 27.91 29.20
N VAL A 59 0.01 26.96 29.85
CA VAL A 59 0.80 25.89 29.22
C VAL A 59 0.01 24.59 29.22
N PHE A 60 -0.38 24.14 28.03
CA PHE A 60 -0.96 22.83 27.81
C PHE A 60 0.16 21.82 27.49
N THR A 61 0.55 21.01 28.47
CA THR A 61 1.65 20.03 28.34
C THR A 61 1.27 18.82 27.47
N ARG A 62 -0.01 18.74 27.09
CA ARG A 62 -0.62 17.71 26.25
C ARG A 62 -1.38 18.36 25.09
N GLY A 63 -0.72 19.24 24.36
CA GLY A 63 -1.20 19.67 23.04
C GLY A 63 -0.92 18.60 21.98
N TYR A 64 -1.70 18.62 20.92
CA TYR A 64 -1.62 17.63 19.85
C TYR A 64 -1.82 18.26 18.47
N VAL A 65 -0.90 17.97 17.55
CA VAL A 65 -1.11 18.23 16.12
C VAL A 65 -1.93 17.11 15.51
N PRO A 66 -2.86 17.39 14.57
CA PRO A 66 -3.73 16.36 13.99
C PRO A 66 -2.97 15.33 13.14
N THR A 67 -1.76 15.66 12.67
CA THR A 67 -0.87 14.78 11.91
C THR A 67 0.60 15.18 12.12
N ALA A 68 1.50 14.20 12.09
CA ALA A 68 2.94 14.38 12.33
C ALA A 68 3.73 14.58 11.01
N LEU A 69 3.23 15.46 10.14
CA LEU A 69 3.81 15.78 8.83
C LEU A 69 3.76 17.30 8.61
N CYS A 70 4.87 17.89 8.13
CA CYS A 70 5.03 19.35 8.05
C CYS A 70 3.90 20.04 7.28
N ARG A 71 3.78 19.77 5.98
CA ARG A 71 2.80 20.46 5.13
C ARG A 71 1.36 20.35 5.64
N PRO A 72 0.82 19.14 5.91
CA PRO A 72 -0.56 19.03 6.34
C PRO A 72 -0.78 19.62 7.75
N SER A 73 0.21 19.58 8.65
CA SER A 73 0.12 20.22 9.97
C SER A 73 0.09 21.76 9.85
N LEU A 74 0.94 22.35 9.01
CA LEU A 74 0.93 23.80 8.76
C LEU A 74 -0.37 24.25 8.06
N ALA A 75 -0.89 23.45 7.12
CA ALA A 75 -2.18 23.70 6.50
C ALA A 75 -3.33 23.64 7.52
N SER A 76 -3.28 22.69 8.45
CA SER A 76 -4.21 22.58 9.58
C SER A 76 -4.14 23.79 10.51
N LEU A 77 -2.94 24.30 10.84
CA LEU A 77 -2.76 25.53 11.61
C LEU A 77 -3.32 26.77 10.90
N ALA A 78 -3.12 26.86 9.58
CA ALA A 78 -3.59 27.99 8.79
C ALA A 78 -5.11 28.00 8.60
N THR A 79 -5.75 26.82 8.55
CA THR A 79 -7.19 26.67 8.23
C THR A 79 -8.08 26.38 9.43
N GLY A 80 -7.53 25.81 10.52
CA GLY A 80 -8.32 25.27 11.63
C GLY A 80 -9.10 24.00 11.27
N LEU A 81 -8.73 23.31 10.18
CA LEU A 81 -9.38 22.10 9.69
C LEU A 81 -8.47 20.87 9.78
N PHE A 82 -9.04 19.68 9.90
CA PHE A 82 -8.29 18.43 9.79
C PHE A 82 -7.75 18.18 8.35
N PRO A 83 -6.65 17.42 8.20
CA PRO A 83 -6.06 17.07 6.90
C PRO A 83 -7.03 16.48 5.86
N HIS A 84 -7.93 15.60 6.30
CA HIS A 84 -8.91 14.97 5.41
C HIS A 84 -10.02 15.94 4.97
N ARG A 85 -10.17 17.11 5.61
CA ARG A 85 -11.16 18.14 5.27
C ARG A 85 -10.59 19.21 4.35
N HIS A 86 -9.38 19.70 4.62
CA HIS A 86 -8.70 20.64 3.71
C HIS A 86 -7.98 19.94 2.54
N GLY A 87 -7.94 18.60 2.52
CA GLY A 87 -7.47 17.80 1.39
C GLY A 87 -5.96 17.72 1.21
N ILE A 88 -5.18 18.25 2.16
CA ILE A 88 -3.72 18.13 2.18
C ILE A 88 -3.38 17.07 3.22
N THR A 89 -3.19 15.83 2.79
CA THR A 89 -2.94 14.67 3.67
C THR A 89 -1.47 14.24 3.72
N GLY A 90 -0.63 14.76 2.84
CA GLY A 90 0.80 14.47 2.74
C GLY A 90 1.60 15.69 2.29
N ASN A 91 2.92 15.55 2.19
CA ASN A 91 3.81 16.65 1.80
C ASN A 91 3.78 16.90 0.28
N ASP A 92 3.81 15.83 -0.50
CA ASP A 92 3.90 15.85 -1.97
C ASP A 92 2.88 14.91 -2.59
N PRO A 93 2.47 15.10 -3.85
CA PRO A 93 1.68 14.10 -4.57
C PRO A 93 2.60 12.98 -5.12
N LEU A 94 2.01 11.88 -5.61
CA LEU A 94 2.80 10.83 -6.28
C LEU A 94 3.58 11.37 -7.51
N PRO A 95 4.72 10.75 -7.88
CA PRO A 95 5.49 11.16 -9.05
C PRO A 95 4.64 11.22 -10.32
N GLY A 96 4.73 12.34 -11.04
CA GLY A 96 3.97 12.60 -12.28
C GLY A 96 2.65 13.35 -12.07
N VAL A 97 2.23 13.59 -10.83
CA VAL A 97 1.07 14.44 -10.51
C VAL A 97 1.52 15.88 -10.25
N ASP A 98 0.80 16.85 -10.82
CA ASP A 98 1.12 18.27 -10.64
C ASP A 98 0.87 18.73 -9.19
N ARG A 99 1.89 19.35 -8.59
CA ARG A 99 1.83 19.91 -7.23
C ARG A 99 0.87 21.10 -7.15
N GLN A 100 0.63 21.81 -8.25
CA GLN A 100 -0.26 22.97 -8.27
C GLN A 100 -1.70 22.62 -7.87
N LEU A 101 -2.15 21.41 -8.21
CA LEU A 101 -3.47 20.90 -7.81
C LEU A 101 -3.68 20.91 -6.28
N LEU A 102 -2.61 20.71 -5.50
CA LEU A 102 -2.68 20.78 -4.04
C LEU A 102 -2.86 22.21 -3.54
N VAL A 103 -2.19 23.19 -4.18
CA VAL A 103 -2.36 24.61 -3.85
C VAL A 103 -3.79 25.05 -4.16
N GLU A 104 -4.33 24.63 -5.31
CA GLU A 104 -5.73 24.89 -5.69
C GLU A 104 -6.74 24.30 -4.73
N ARG A 105 -6.46 23.12 -4.18
CA ARG A 105 -7.28 22.52 -3.13
C ARG A 105 -7.23 23.32 -1.83
N PHE A 106 -6.02 23.72 -1.42
CA PHE A 106 -5.83 24.53 -0.23
C PHE A 106 -6.59 25.86 -0.31
N MET A 107 -6.60 26.53 -1.47
CA MET A 107 -7.32 27.80 -1.72
C MET A 107 -8.84 27.73 -1.46
N LYS A 108 -9.44 26.54 -1.44
CA LYS A 108 -10.87 26.38 -1.13
C LYS A 108 -11.16 26.60 0.37
N SER A 109 -10.15 26.58 1.21
CA SER A 109 -10.28 26.76 2.66
C SER A 109 -10.17 28.23 3.05
N LYS A 110 -10.99 28.67 4.00
CA LYS A 110 -10.80 29.97 4.66
C LYS A 110 -9.66 29.85 5.67
N THR A 111 -8.63 30.68 5.53
CA THR A 111 -7.46 30.66 6.41
C THR A 111 -7.52 31.79 7.44
N VAL A 112 -6.87 31.59 8.59
CA VAL A 112 -6.74 32.61 9.65
C VAL A 112 -6.15 33.92 9.12
N PRO A 113 -5.03 33.93 8.36
CA PRO A 113 -4.49 35.18 7.82
C PRO A 113 -5.46 35.88 6.86
N ALA A 114 -6.16 35.13 5.99
CA ALA A 114 -7.15 35.73 5.09
C ALA A 114 -8.32 36.38 5.85
N LEU A 115 -8.82 35.72 6.90
CA LEU A 115 -9.91 36.24 7.72
C LEU A 115 -9.51 37.48 8.52
N LEU A 116 -8.28 37.52 9.04
CA LEU A 116 -7.73 38.69 9.74
C LEU A 116 -7.45 39.85 8.76
N ALA A 117 -6.84 39.57 7.60
CA ALA A 117 -6.55 40.57 6.58
C ALA A 117 -7.83 41.25 6.06
N ALA A 118 -8.92 40.50 5.92
CA ALA A 118 -10.24 41.05 5.57
C ALA A 118 -10.80 42.03 6.63
N ARG A 119 -10.26 42.03 7.85
CA ARG A 119 -10.59 42.97 8.94
C ARG A 119 -9.51 44.04 9.15
N GLY A 120 -8.61 44.22 8.17
CA GLY A 120 -7.60 45.27 8.17
C GLY A 120 -6.30 44.92 8.90
N TYR A 121 -6.11 43.66 9.33
CA TYR A 121 -4.85 43.23 9.91
C TYR A 121 -3.74 43.16 8.85
N ARG A 122 -2.54 43.60 9.23
CA ARG A 122 -1.33 43.22 8.50
C ARG A 122 -0.97 41.77 8.86
N CYS A 123 -0.71 40.93 7.87
CA CYS A 123 -0.41 39.53 8.08
C CYS A 123 0.92 39.17 7.42
N LEU A 124 1.97 38.90 8.22
CA LEU A 124 3.30 38.53 7.73
C LEU A 124 3.56 37.03 7.83
N GLN A 125 3.95 36.43 6.70
CA GLN A 125 4.52 35.08 6.65
C GLN A 125 6.05 35.10 6.76
N THR A 126 6.61 34.37 7.72
CA THR A 126 8.05 34.10 7.80
C THR A 126 8.32 32.61 8.05
N GLY A 127 9.46 32.12 7.57
CA GLY A 127 9.82 30.72 7.78
C GLY A 127 9.09 29.76 6.84
N LYS A 128 8.66 28.61 7.38
CA LYS A 128 8.00 27.55 6.63
C LYS A 128 6.64 27.96 6.10
N TRP A 129 6.45 27.70 4.81
CA TRP A 129 5.18 27.81 4.08
C TRP A 129 5.23 26.93 2.83
N TRP A 130 4.23 26.07 2.64
CA TRP A 130 4.25 25.03 1.60
C TRP A 130 3.33 25.31 0.41
N GLU A 131 2.44 26.29 0.52
CA GLU A 131 1.36 26.53 -0.44
C GLU A 131 1.73 27.58 -1.50
N GLY A 132 3.03 27.66 -1.83
CA GLY A 132 3.56 28.59 -2.84
C GLY A 132 3.60 30.03 -2.34
N ASN A 133 3.03 30.96 -3.10
CA ASN A 133 3.02 32.37 -2.72
C ASN A 133 2.19 32.59 -1.43
N PRO A 134 2.68 33.27 -0.39
CA PRO A 134 1.94 33.51 0.85
C PRO A 134 0.57 34.17 0.68
N ARG A 135 0.36 34.94 -0.40
CA ARG A 135 -0.97 35.51 -0.70
C ARG A 135 -2.06 34.45 -0.89
N VAL A 136 -1.69 33.23 -1.29
CA VAL A 136 -2.58 32.06 -1.33
C VAL A 136 -3.21 31.79 0.05
N GLY A 137 -2.43 31.96 1.11
CA GLY A 137 -2.88 31.83 2.50
C GLY A 137 -3.54 33.08 3.07
N GLY A 138 -3.68 34.16 2.29
CA GLY A 138 -4.23 35.44 2.73
C GLY A 138 -3.25 36.33 3.48
N PHE A 139 -1.95 36.03 3.45
CA PHE A 139 -0.94 36.92 4.00
C PHE A 139 -0.83 38.21 3.17
N THR A 140 -0.68 39.36 3.83
CA THR A 140 -0.49 40.66 3.17
C THR A 140 0.95 40.85 2.71
N GLU A 141 1.89 40.26 3.46
CA GLU A 141 3.34 40.33 3.29
C GLU A 141 3.94 38.95 3.56
N GLY A 142 5.06 38.61 2.95
CA GLY A 142 5.70 37.31 3.17
C GLY A 142 7.12 37.22 2.63
N MET A 143 7.93 36.37 3.26
CA MET A 143 9.30 36.10 2.80
C MET A 143 9.36 35.06 1.68
N THR A 144 8.41 34.12 1.62
CA THR A 144 8.39 33.11 0.56
C THR A 144 8.00 33.76 -0.77
N HIS A 145 8.86 33.65 -1.80
CA HIS A 145 8.53 34.18 -3.13
C HIS A 145 7.53 33.27 -3.88
N GLY A 146 7.54 31.96 -3.61
CA GLY A 146 6.52 31.03 -4.11
C GLY A 146 6.61 30.74 -5.60
N ASP A 147 7.80 30.84 -6.19
CA ASP A 147 8.02 30.61 -7.63
C ASP A 147 8.15 29.10 -7.90
N PRO A 148 7.19 28.49 -8.64
CA PRO A 148 7.23 27.06 -8.94
C PRO A 148 8.48 26.65 -9.75
N LYS A 149 9.05 27.54 -10.56
CA LYS A 149 10.23 27.27 -11.40
C LYS A 149 11.50 27.13 -10.58
N ARG A 150 11.53 27.72 -9.38
CA ARG A 150 12.70 27.68 -8.46
C ARG A 150 12.61 26.56 -7.43
N ARG A 151 11.63 25.64 -7.57
CA ARG A 151 11.44 24.42 -6.75
C ARG A 151 11.40 24.69 -5.24
N ALA A 152 10.62 25.69 -4.90
CA ALA A 152 10.27 26.15 -3.57
C ALA A 152 9.42 25.14 -2.77
N ARG A 153 10.04 24.21 -2.01
CA ARG A 153 9.27 23.18 -1.27
C ARG A 153 8.78 23.64 0.10
N HIS A 154 9.63 24.30 0.90
CA HIS A 154 9.37 24.52 2.34
C HIS A 154 9.08 25.97 2.74
N GLY A 155 9.44 26.99 1.94
CA GLY A 155 9.30 28.40 2.32
C GLY A 155 10.36 29.38 1.78
N ASP A 156 11.28 28.91 0.93
CA ASP A 156 12.26 29.72 0.18
C ASP A 156 13.14 30.62 1.05
N ASP A 157 13.17 31.92 0.76
CA ASP A 157 13.91 32.93 1.52
C ASP A 157 13.41 33.00 2.98
N GLY A 158 12.17 32.58 3.23
CA GLY A 158 11.61 32.42 4.57
C GLY A 158 12.48 31.52 5.47
N LEU A 159 13.16 30.51 4.91
CA LEU A 159 14.01 29.60 5.68
C LEU A 159 15.27 30.27 6.27
N GLN A 160 15.57 31.52 5.88
CA GLN A 160 16.66 32.30 6.46
C GLN A 160 16.28 32.94 7.81
N ILE A 161 14.99 33.07 8.12
CA ILE A 161 14.54 33.68 9.38
C ILE A 161 15.00 32.83 10.58
N GLY A 162 15.47 33.50 11.64
CA GLY A 162 16.06 32.87 12.83
C GLY A 162 17.49 32.35 12.60
N ARG A 163 17.80 31.80 11.42
CA ARG A 163 19.13 31.25 11.10
C ARG A 163 20.14 32.30 10.69
N LYS A 164 19.75 33.22 9.80
CA LYS A 164 20.63 34.27 9.27
C LYS A 164 20.20 35.67 9.68
N THR A 165 18.91 35.88 9.91
CA THR A 165 18.38 37.21 10.24
C THR A 165 17.07 37.12 11.03
N MET A 166 16.78 38.16 11.80
CA MET A 166 15.47 38.45 12.38
C MET A 166 14.86 39.75 11.81
N GLN A 167 15.59 40.44 10.93
CA GLN A 167 15.26 41.80 10.50
C GLN A 167 13.86 41.96 9.88
N PRO A 168 13.39 41.06 8.98
CA PRO A 168 12.05 41.22 8.40
C PRO A 168 10.93 41.19 9.44
N VAL A 169 11.10 40.42 10.52
CA VAL A 169 10.16 40.35 11.64
C VAL A 169 10.20 41.63 12.45
N PHE A 170 11.41 42.13 12.74
CA PHE A 170 11.59 43.38 13.48
C PHE A 170 11.02 44.59 12.74
N ASP A 171 11.31 44.71 11.45
CA ASP A 171 10.80 45.80 10.60
C ASP A 171 9.27 45.78 10.54
N PHE A 172 8.68 44.59 10.41
CA PHE A 172 7.24 44.41 10.38
C PHE A 172 6.55 44.79 11.69
N ILE A 173 7.10 44.34 12.82
CA ILE A 173 6.58 44.68 14.15
C ILE A 173 6.71 46.19 14.38
N SER A 174 7.89 46.76 14.16
CA SER A 174 8.15 48.18 14.38
C SER A 174 7.29 49.08 13.50
N SER A 175 7.13 48.74 12.22
CA SER A 175 6.26 49.50 11.31
C SER A 175 4.79 49.36 11.68
N SER A 176 4.33 48.18 12.08
CA SER A 176 2.94 47.98 12.51
C SER A 176 2.62 48.75 13.80
N ALA A 177 3.55 48.75 14.75
CA ALA A 177 3.45 49.54 15.97
C ALA A 177 3.42 51.04 15.67
N LYS A 178 4.32 51.53 14.81
CA LYS A 178 4.37 52.93 14.38
C LYS A 178 3.08 53.38 13.68
N ASP A 179 2.53 52.52 12.82
CA ASP A 179 1.31 52.82 12.06
C ASP A 179 0.02 52.55 12.87
N GLU A 180 0.14 52.11 14.12
CA GLU A 180 -0.96 51.66 14.98
C GLU A 180 -1.88 50.61 14.31
N LYS A 181 -1.31 49.76 13.46
CA LYS A 181 -2.05 48.71 12.74
C LYS A 181 -1.96 47.38 13.47
N PRO A 182 -3.10 46.71 13.75
CA PRO A 182 -3.07 45.38 14.33
C PRO A 182 -2.46 44.38 13.34
N PHE A 183 -1.72 43.39 13.84
CA PHE A 183 -1.05 42.43 12.98
C PHE A 183 -1.18 40.97 13.43
N PHE A 184 -0.96 40.08 12.46
CA PHE A 184 -0.75 38.66 12.64
C PHE A 184 0.63 38.27 12.10
N LEU A 185 1.48 37.73 12.96
CA LEU A 185 2.80 37.23 12.59
C LEU A 185 2.82 35.70 12.62
N TRP A 186 3.07 35.09 11.47
CA TRP A 186 3.41 33.68 11.35
C TRP A 186 4.93 33.52 11.41
N TYR A 187 5.42 33.11 12.58
CA TYR A 187 6.84 32.91 12.83
C TYR A 187 7.17 31.42 12.89
N ALA A 188 7.57 30.85 11.75
CA ALA A 188 7.81 29.42 11.59
C ALA A 188 9.23 29.09 11.12
N PRO A 189 10.29 29.50 11.84
CA PRO A 189 11.66 29.26 11.39
C PRO A 189 11.93 27.77 11.11
N PHE A 190 12.87 27.49 10.20
CA PHE A 190 13.24 26.12 9.84
C PHE A 190 14.20 25.51 10.87
N LEU A 191 13.77 25.50 12.14
CA LEU A 191 14.51 25.09 13.33
C LEU A 191 13.56 24.37 14.31
N PRO A 192 14.00 23.29 14.97
CA PRO A 192 15.25 22.53 14.80
C PRO A 192 15.35 21.53 13.61
N HIS A 193 14.80 21.81 12.43
CA HIS A 193 14.84 20.89 11.27
C HIS A 193 16.24 20.55 10.71
N THR A 194 16.34 19.36 10.12
CA THR A 194 17.52 18.88 9.36
C THR A 194 17.84 19.73 8.10
N PRO A 195 19.11 19.84 7.68
CA PRO A 195 20.31 19.34 8.34
C PRO A 195 20.54 20.06 9.68
N HIS A 196 20.91 19.30 10.72
CA HIS A 196 21.21 19.87 12.04
C HIS A 196 22.62 20.48 12.02
N ASN A 197 22.68 21.79 11.79
CA ASN A 197 23.90 22.59 11.63
C ASN A 197 23.91 23.81 12.58
N PRO A 198 23.82 23.60 13.89
CA PRO A 198 23.80 24.68 14.86
C PRO A 198 25.12 25.45 14.87
N PRO A 199 25.14 26.73 15.30
CA PRO A 199 26.37 27.46 15.58
C PRO A 199 27.28 26.66 16.52
N GLU A 200 28.59 26.71 16.27
CA GLU A 200 29.57 25.94 17.07
C GLU A 200 29.51 26.30 18.56
N ARG A 201 29.18 27.56 18.90
CA ARG A 201 29.00 28.01 20.29
C ARG A 201 27.90 27.26 21.04
N LEU A 202 26.85 26.81 20.34
CA LEU A 202 25.78 26.01 20.93
C LEU A 202 26.17 24.53 20.90
N LEU A 203 26.70 24.06 19.79
CA LEU A 203 27.12 22.67 19.64
C LEU A 203 28.16 22.25 20.69
N ALA A 204 29.10 23.13 21.03
CA ALA A 204 30.10 22.89 22.05
C ALA A 204 29.50 22.61 23.45
N LYS A 205 28.31 23.14 23.76
CA LYS A 205 27.60 22.87 25.03
C LYS A 205 27.10 21.42 25.08
N TYR A 206 26.56 20.92 23.97
CA TYR A 206 25.88 19.62 23.88
C TYR A 206 26.78 18.45 23.47
N ARG A 207 28.02 18.71 23.05
CA ARG A 207 29.05 17.67 22.85
C ARG A 207 29.59 17.10 24.16
N LYS A 208 29.35 17.78 25.28
CA LYS A 208 29.78 17.34 26.60
C LYS A 208 29.00 16.06 26.99
N ASP A 209 29.59 15.24 27.86
CA ASP A 209 28.94 14.07 28.49
C ASP A 209 28.77 12.81 27.60
N GLY A 210 29.63 12.58 26.61
CA GLY A 210 29.65 11.32 25.83
C GLY A 210 28.44 11.11 24.90
N ARG A 211 27.62 12.14 24.72
CA ARG A 211 26.42 12.13 23.86
C ARG A 211 26.81 12.03 22.38
N SER A 212 26.00 11.33 21.59
CA SER A 212 26.29 11.15 20.17
C SER A 212 26.27 12.50 19.41
N PRO A 213 27.09 12.66 18.36
CA PRO A 213 27.11 13.89 17.56
C PRO A 213 25.75 14.26 16.97
N PHE A 214 24.91 13.26 16.65
CA PHE A 214 23.58 13.48 16.06
C PHE A 214 22.59 14.08 17.07
N VAL A 215 22.59 13.56 18.30
CA VAL A 215 21.75 14.10 19.39
C VAL A 215 22.27 15.46 19.85
N ALA A 216 23.59 15.62 19.98
CA ALA A 216 24.20 16.89 20.36
C ALA A 216 23.85 18.02 19.38
N LYS A 217 23.93 17.75 18.06
CA LYS A 217 23.51 18.70 17.03
C LYS A 217 22.04 19.06 17.15
N TYR A 218 21.16 18.07 17.32
CA TYR A 218 19.73 18.31 17.45
C TYR A 218 19.38 19.17 18.68
N TYR A 219 19.94 18.87 19.85
CA TYR A 219 19.71 19.67 21.07
C TYR A 219 20.24 21.10 20.93
N ALA A 220 21.39 21.28 20.32
CA ALA A 220 21.92 22.61 20.02
C ALA A 220 21.02 23.41 19.05
N MET A 221 20.31 22.73 18.13
CA MET A 221 19.30 23.37 17.28
C MET A 221 18.06 23.81 18.07
N CYS A 222 17.65 23.02 19.08
CA CYS A 222 16.51 23.37 19.96
C CYS A 222 16.83 24.64 20.77
N GLU A 223 18.04 24.74 21.35
CA GLU A 223 18.47 25.96 22.04
C GLU A 223 18.65 27.14 21.07
N TRP A 224 19.08 26.89 19.83
CA TRP A 224 19.18 27.97 18.85
C TRP A 224 17.81 28.57 18.51
N PHE A 225 16.80 27.72 18.35
CA PHE A 225 15.42 28.16 18.17
C PHE A 225 14.89 28.96 19.37
N ASP A 226 15.24 28.53 20.59
CA ASP A 226 14.92 29.28 21.81
C ASP A 226 15.51 30.71 21.80
N GLU A 227 16.78 30.86 21.40
CA GLU A 227 17.41 32.17 21.27
C GLU A 227 16.66 33.08 20.29
N THR A 228 16.23 32.55 19.15
CA THR A 228 15.52 33.33 18.14
C THR A 228 14.10 33.71 18.60
N CYS A 229 13.45 32.85 19.39
CA CYS A 229 12.21 33.22 20.09
C CYS A 229 12.45 34.33 21.10
N GLY A 230 13.56 34.27 21.84
CA GLY A 230 13.98 35.34 22.76
C GLY A 230 14.13 36.70 22.07
N LEU A 231 14.81 36.73 20.92
CA LEU A 231 14.98 37.94 20.12
C LEU A 231 13.64 38.53 19.65
N LEU A 232 12.70 37.68 19.23
CA LEU A 232 11.34 38.10 18.87
C LEU A 232 10.60 38.72 20.06
N LEU A 233 10.59 38.04 21.21
CA LEU A 233 9.89 38.49 22.42
C LEU A 233 10.49 39.78 22.98
N ASP A 234 11.82 39.94 22.95
CA ASP A 234 12.48 41.18 23.37
C ASP A 234 12.10 42.35 22.46
N HIS A 235 11.97 42.12 21.16
CA HIS A 235 11.56 43.16 20.22
C HIS A 235 10.13 43.66 20.49
N LEU A 236 9.21 42.77 20.88
CA LEU A 236 7.85 43.18 21.32
C LEU A 236 7.90 44.07 22.57
N LYS A 237 8.78 43.74 23.53
CA LYS A 237 8.98 44.56 24.74
C LYS A 237 9.59 45.93 24.39
N GLN A 238 10.62 45.95 23.53
CA GLN A 238 11.31 47.17 23.09
C GLN A 238 10.40 48.13 22.31
N THR A 239 9.45 47.59 21.54
CA THR A 239 8.47 48.38 20.80
C THR A 239 7.25 48.80 21.63
N GLY A 240 7.16 48.36 22.90
CA GLY A 240 6.11 48.77 23.84
C GLY A 240 4.73 48.13 23.60
N ILE A 241 4.59 47.21 22.65
CA ILE A 241 3.31 46.58 22.28
C ILE A 241 3.10 45.19 22.90
N ASP A 242 4.05 44.72 23.72
CA ASP A 242 4.02 43.41 24.35
C ASP A 242 2.74 43.14 25.15
N GLN A 243 2.20 44.15 25.84
CA GLN A 243 0.98 44.02 26.65
C GLN A 243 -0.29 43.82 25.82
N ASP A 244 -0.30 44.32 24.58
CA ASP A 244 -1.41 44.21 23.63
C ASP A 244 -1.27 43.03 22.67
N THR A 245 -0.25 42.18 22.88
CA THR A 245 0.08 41.07 21.98
C THR A 245 -0.27 39.72 22.59
N LEU A 246 -1.15 38.98 21.90
CA LEU A 246 -1.39 37.56 22.12
C LEU A 246 -0.26 36.75 21.49
N VAL A 247 0.53 36.06 22.32
CA VAL A 247 1.60 35.16 21.87
C VAL A 247 1.14 33.71 22.03
N LEU A 248 1.19 32.95 20.94
CA LEU A 248 0.89 31.51 20.93
C LEU A 248 2.11 30.72 20.49
N PHE A 249 2.33 29.56 21.11
CA PHE A 249 3.40 28.64 20.77
C PHE A 249 2.84 27.26 20.42
N VAL A 250 3.41 26.63 19.38
CA VAL A 250 3.14 25.24 19.00
C VAL A 250 4.33 24.65 18.24
N THR A 251 4.45 23.33 18.21
CA THR A 251 5.33 22.62 17.26
C THR A 251 4.49 22.00 16.15
N ASP A 252 4.93 22.03 14.89
CA ASP A 252 4.14 21.45 13.79
C ASP A 252 4.18 19.91 13.75
N ASN A 253 5.24 19.28 14.26
CA ASN A 253 5.29 17.84 14.56
C ASN A 253 6.46 17.48 15.50
N GLY A 254 6.39 16.30 16.12
CA GLY A 254 7.46 15.80 17.00
C GLY A 254 8.67 15.20 16.28
N TRP A 255 9.80 15.11 16.99
CA TRP A 255 11.06 14.53 16.50
C TRP A 255 11.91 13.87 17.59
N ILE A 256 11.99 12.55 17.59
CA ILE A 256 12.98 11.77 18.33
C ILE A 256 14.21 11.54 17.44
N GLN A 257 15.35 12.12 17.81
CA GLN A 257 16.61 11.96 17.06
C GLN A 257 17.20 10.55 17.23
N LYS A 258 17.62 9.91 16.13
CA LYS A 258 18.42 8.68 16.20
C LYS A 258 19.80 8.96 16.81
N PRO A 259 20.28 8.11 17.73
CA PRO A 259 21.60 8.32 18.34
C PRO A 259 22.75 7.98 17.38
N ASP A 260 22.55 7.09 16.41
CA ASP A 260 23.60 6.49 15.59
C ASP A 260 23.75 7.11 14.18
N ARG A 261 22.79 7.92 13.73
CA ARG A 261 22.74 8.49 12.38
C ARG A 261 21.78 9.66 12.27
N GLU A 262 21.82 10.36 11.13
CA GLU A 262 20.84 11.38 10.79
C GLU A 262 19.43 10.78 10.63
N GLY A 263 18.41 11.61 10.95
CA GLY A 263 17.00 11.27 10.85
C GLY A 263 16.38 10.81 12.18
N PHE A 264 15.06 10.63 12.13
CA PHE A 264 14.25 10.35 13.30
C PHE A 264 14.10 8.85 13.60
N ALA A 265 13.87 8.51 14.87
CA ALA A 265 13.66 7.17 15.40
C ALA A 265 12.25 6.63 15.12
N ALA A 266 11.98 5.38 15.51
CA ALA A 266 10.62 4.84 15.49
C ALA A 266 9.70 5.66 16.42
N ARG A 267 8.39 5.67 16.13
CA ARG A 267 7.36 6.39 16.91
C ARG A 267 7.54 7.93 17.00
N SER A 268 8.32 8.46 16.08
CA SER A 268 8.62 9.90 15.93
C SER A 268 7.71 10.54 14.86
N LYS A 269 8.21 11.57 14.15
CA LYS A 269 7.65 12.15 12.93
C LYS A 269 7.05 11.08 12.00
N ARG A 270 5.94 11.42 11.33
CA ARG A 270 5.12 10.56 10.44
C ARG A 270 4.33 9.45 11.11
N THR A 271 4.26 9.42 12.44
CA THR A 271 3.54 8.37 13.18
C THR A 271 2.46 8.95 14.08
N PRO A 272 1.43 8.17 14.47
CA PRO A 272 0.37 8.62 15.38
C PRO A 272 0.78 8.63 16.86
N TYR A 273 2.02 8.22 17.18
CA TYR A 273 2.53 8.10 18.54
C TYR A 273 2.86 9.48 19.17
N GLU A 274 2.93 9.57 20.50
CA GLU A 274 3.22 10.80 21.27
C GLU A 274 4.47 11.51 20.74
N GLY A 275 5.52 10.76 20.40
CA GLY A 275 6.76 11.28 19.82
C GLY A 275 6.60 11.94 18.44
N GLY A 276 5.48 11.71 17.75
CA GLY A 276 5.12 12.34 16.48
C GLY A 276 4.06 13.44 16.62
N VAL A 277 3.01 13.23 17.42
CA VAL A 277 1.82 14.12 17.45
C VAL A 277 1.67 14.98 18.70
N ARG A 278 2.29 14.63 19.83
CA ARG A 278 2.20 15.46 21.04
C ARG A 278 3.14 16.65 20.89
N THR A 279 2.64 17.84 21.19
CA THR A 279 3.39 19.10 21.18
C THR A 279 2.86 20.00 22.30
N PRO A 280 3.70 20.68 23.11
CA PRO A 280 3.17 21.63 24.07
C PRO A 280 2.53 22.81 23.33
N ILE A 281 1.44 23.34 23.87
CA ILE A 281 0.79 24.56 23.39
C ILE A 281 0.85 25.60 24.49
N MET A 282 1.28 26.82 24.17
CA MET A 282 1.26 27.95 25.11
C MET A 282 0.37 29.05 24.59
N VAL A 283 -0.34 29.70 25.52
CA VAL A 283 -1.14 30.89 25.25
C VAL A 283 -0.77 31.95 26.28
N ARG A 284 -0.19 33.06 25.82
CA ARG A 284 0.22 34.19 26.67
C ARG A 284 -0.49 35.45 26.22
N TRP A 285 -1.25 36.04 27.12
CA TRP A 285 -1.92 37.32 26.89
C TRP A 285 -2.00 38.11 28.20
N PRO A 286 -1.16 39.14 28.38
CA PRO A 286 -1.10 39.91 29.62
C PRO A 286 -2.47 40.47 30.02
N GLY A 287 -2.80 40.33 31.31
CA GLY A 287 -4.08 40.77 31.87
C GLY A 287 -5.33 39.99 31.42
N LYS A 288 -5.21 39.04 30.46
CA LYS A 288 -6.34 38.26 29.92
C LYS A 288 -6.20 36.75 30.15
N VAL A 289 -4.97 36.25 30.28
CA VAL A 289 -4.65 34.84 30.55
C VAL A 289 -3.75 34.77 31.78
N ALA A 290 -4.16 33.97 32.77
CA ALA A 290 -3.36 33.71 33.94
C ALA A 290 -2.34 32.60 33.65
N PRO A 291 -1.08 32.72 34.14
CA PRO A 291 -0.10 31.64 34.01
C PRO A 291 -0.55 30.38 34.76
N ALA A 292 -0.60 29.25 34.08
CA ALA A 292 -1.03 27.98 34.65
C ALA A 292 -0.57 26.80 33.79
N ARG A 293 -0.41 25.62 34.41
CA ARG A 293 -0.17 24.36 33.67
C ARG A 293 -1.43 23.53 33.61
N HIS A 294 -1.77 23.08 32.40
CA HIS A 294 -2.94 22.27 32.12
C HIS A 294 -2.52 20.90 31.55
N ALA A 295 -2.96 19.82 32.21
CA ALA A 295 -2.71 18.44 31.79
C ALA A 295 -3.80 17.87 30.86
N MET A 296 -4.87 18.64 30.64
CA MET A 296 -5.94 18.24 29.73
C MET A 296 -5.46 18.27 28.28
N PRO A 297 -5.87 17.30 27.45
CA PRO A 297 -5.48 17.29 26.05
C PRO A 297 -6.13 18.45 25.29
N VAL A 298 -5.37 19.14 24.44
CA VAL A 298 -5.85 20.18 23.51
C VAL A 298 -5.28 19.93 22.11
N SER A 299 -5.84 20.56 21.08
CA SER A 299 -5.37 20.40 19.70
C SER A 299 -4.77 21.71 19.16
N SER A 300 -3.79 21.59 18.26
CA SER A 300 -3.30 22.76 17.50
C SER A 300 -4.38 23.42 16.65
N LEU A 301 -5.44 22.69 16.29
CA LEU A 301 -6.61 23.23 15.60
C LEU A 301 -7.37 24.24 16.46
N ASP A 302 -7.25 24.15 17.79
CA ASP A 302 -7.90 25.05 18.74
C ASP A 302 -7.32 26.48 18.64
N LEU A 303 -6.13 26.66 18.05
CA LEU A 303 -5.49 27.97 17.89
C LEU A 303 -6.25 28.89 16.91
N ALA A 304 -6.78 28.34 15.82
CA ALA A 304 -7.49 29.13 14.81
C ALA A 304 -8.73 29.86 15.38
N PRO A 305 -9.72 29.18 16.01
CA PRO A 305 -10.86 29.87 16.63
C PRO A 305 -10.44 30.76 17.81
N THR A 306 -9.39 30.39 18.54
CA THR A 306 -8.85 31.21 19.65
C THR A 306 -8.33 32.56 19.13
N ILE A 307 -7.51 32.55 18.07
CA ILE A 307 -6.96 33.75 17.44
C ILE A 307 -8.10 34.63 16.89
N LEU A 308 -9.01 34.05 16.12
CA LEU A 308 -10.11 34.81 15.51
C LEU A 308 -10.97 35.51 16.57
N ARG A 309 -11.34 34.81 17.66
CA ARG A 309 -12.12 35.42 18.75
C ARG A 309 -11.34 36.48 19.52
N ALA A 310 -10.06 36.26 19.78
CA ALA A 310 -9.21 37.26 20.45
C ALA A 310 -9.15 38.57 19.64
N CYS A 311 -9.19 38.48 18.31
CA CYS A 311 -9.20 39.61 17.39
C CYS A 311 -10.62 40.18 17.10
N GLY A 312 -11.67 39.68 17.76
CA GLY A 312 -13.06 40.10 17.47
C GLY A 312 -13.54 39.72 16.06
N VAL A 313 -12.91 38.72 15.44
CA VAL A 313 -13.30 38.18 14.13
C VAL A 313 -14.25 37.00 14.33
N GLU A 314 -15.32 36.99 13.55
CA GLU A 314 -16.30 35.91 13.58
C GLU A 314 -15.64 34.58 13.19
N VAL A 315 -15.84 33.56 14.01
CA VAL A 315 -15.33 32.22 13.76
C VAL A 315 -16.23 31.52 12.75
N PRO A 316 -15.72 31.11 11.57
CA PRO A 316 -16.52 30.40 10.59
C PRO A 316 -17.17 29.14 11.17
N ALA A 317 -18.44 28.93 10.81
CA ALA A 317 -19.11 27.67 11.14
C ALA A 317 -18.35 26.48 10.51
N GLY A 318 -18.15 25.43 11.31
CA GLY A 318 -17.53 24.18 10.84
C GLY A 318 -16.01 24.08 10.98
N LEU A 319 -15.32 25.01 11.65
CA LEU A 319 -13.96 24.77 12.15
C LEU A 319 -13.96 23.59 13.12
N ASP A 320 -12.86 22.81 13.12
CA ASP A 320 -12.75 21.59 13.92
C ASP A 320 -12.20 21.85 15.33
N GLY A 321 -11.47 22.94 15.52
CA GLY A 321 -10.94 23.35 16.82
C GLY A 321 -11.95 24.08 17.70
N VAL A 322 -11.62 24.23 18.99
CA VAL A 322 -12.40 25.04 19.94
C VAL A 322 -11.61 26.23 20.47
N ASP A 323 -12.31 27.28 20.89
CA ASP A 323 -11.69 28.44 21.55
C ASP A 323 -11.09 28.04 22.92
N LEU A 324 -9.79 28.29 23.10
CA LEU A 324 -9.05 28.00 24.32
C LEU A 324 -9.20 29.08 25.39
N MET A 325 -9.66 30.29 25.08
CA MET A 325 -9.74 31.38 26.06
C MET A 325 -10.56 31.02 27.31
N PRO A 326 -11.72 30.34 27.22
CA PRO A 326 -12.43 29.88 28.41
C PRO A 326 -11.63 28.91 29.27
N LEU A 327 -10.75 28.07 28.69
CA LEU A 327 -9.86 27.18 29.42
C LEU A 327 -8.73 27.98 30.10
N CYS A 328 -8.08 28.86 29.35
CA CYS A 328 -6.99 29.73 29.83
C CYS A 328 -7.45 30.68 30.96
N GLN A 329 -8.73 31.06 30.97
CA GLN A 329 -9.34 31.92 31.99
C GLN A 329 -9.97 31.14 33.16
N GLY A 330 -9.84 29.81 33.18
CA GLY A 330 -10.44 28.96 34.22
C GLY A 330 -11.96 28.87 34.20
N LYS A 331 -12.62 29.44 33.17
CA LYS A 331 -14.08 29.40 32.97
C LYS A 331 -14.58 28.03 32.50
N ARG A 332 -13.68 27.18 31.99
CA ARG A 332 -13.94 25.81 31.57
C ARG A 332 -12.85 24.89 32.11
N LYS A 333 -13.23 23.70 32.60
CA LYS A 333 -12.29 22.73 33.20
C LYS A 333 -12.06 21.47 32.37
N THR A 334 -12.87 21.23 31.34
CA THR A 334 -12.80 20.01 30.51
C THR A 334 -12.89 20.35 29.01
N ARG A 335 -12.32 19.49 28.16
CA ARG A 335 -12.43 19.55 26.70
C ARG A 335 -12.92 18.20 26.20
N ALA A 336 -13.66 18.19 25.09
CA ALA A 336 -13.94 16.98 24.33
C ALA A 336 -12.61 16.29 23.91
N PRO A 337 -12.65 15.01 23.51
CA PRO A 337 -11.45 14.31 23.02
C PRO A 337 -10.74 15.04 21.88
N VAL A 338 -9.42 14.88 21.79
CA VAL A 338 -8.63 15.33 20.63
C VAL A 338 -8.50 14.17 19.65
N PHE A 339 -8.45 14.49 18.37
CA PHE A 339 -8.42 13.52 17.30
C PHE A 339 -7.27 13.80 16.34
N GLY A 340 -6.88 12.80 15.57
CA GLY A 340 -6.01 12.99 14.44
C GLY A 340 -5.85 11.74 13.60
N ALA A 341 -5.06 11.87 12.54
CA ALA A 341 -4.80 10.81 11.59
C ALA A 341 -3.36 10.88 11.09
N ALA A 342 -2.71 9.72 11.00
CA ALA A 342 -1.42 9.57 10.35
C ALA A 342 -1.64 9.19 8.88
N PHE A 343 -0.87 9.78 7.98
CA PHE A 343 -0.96 9.56 6.54
C PHE A 343 0.39 9.17 5.93
N THR A 344 0.37 8.64 4.71
CA THR A 344 1.56 8.44 3.89
C THR A 344 2.30 9.76 3.67
N HIS A 345 3.62 9.69 3.44
CA HIS A 345 4.39 10.91 3.17
C HIS A 345 3.91 11.61 1.90
N ASP A 346 3.69 10.82 0.84
CA ASP A 346 3.13 11.29 -0.42
C ASP A 346 1.64 10.98 -0.48
N ILE A 347 0.87 11.87 -1.08
CA ILE A 347 -0.58 11.75 -1.26
C ILE A 347 -0.86 10.73 -2.37
N VAL A 348 -1.47 9.61 -2.00
CA VAL A 348 -1.76 8.46 -2.87
C VAL A 348 -2.90 8.78 -3.83
N ASP A 349 -3.93 9.45 -3.31
CA ASP A 349 -5.11 9.86 -4.06
C ASP A 349 -5.49 11.26 -3.58
N LEU A 350 -5.66 12.18 -4.53
CA LEU A 350 -6.03 13.55 -4.20
C LEU A 350 -7.51 13.60 -3.77
N GLU A 351 -8.41 12.87 -4.42
CA GLU A 351 -9.85 12.94 -4.18
C GLU A 351 -10.28 12.13 -2.95
N ASP A 352 -9.61 11.01 -2.66
CA ASP A 352 -9.94 10.14 -1.54
C ASP A 352 -8.84 10.12 -0.46
N PRO A 353 -8.96 10.92 0.62
CA PRO A 353 -7.96 10.98 1.69
C PRO A 353 -7.79 9.65 2.44
N THR A 354 -8.75 8.73 2.33
CA THR A 354 -8.66 7.41 2.97
C THR A 354 -7.60 6.51 2.34
N LYS A 355 -7.21 6.77 1.08
CA LYS A 355 -6.16 6.03 0.37
C LYS A 355 -4.76 6.31 0.92
N SER A 356 -4.55 7.49 1.47
CA SER A 356 -3.31 7.90 2.14
C SER A 356 -3.29 7.58 3.63
N LEU A 357 -4.39 7.10 4.21
CA LEU A 357 -4.52 6.90 5.65
C LEU A 357 -3.66 5.73 6.14
N LEU A 358 -2.91 5.94 7.22
CA LEU A 358 -2.11 4.93 7.92
C LEU A 358 -2.70 4.56 9.28
N ALA A 359 -3.26 5.52 10.01
CA ALA A 359 -3.97 5.30 11.26
C ALA A 359 -4.89 6.49 11.59
N ARG A 360 -5.97 6.24 12.34
CA ARG A 360 -6.69 7.27 13.09
C ARG A 360 -6.34 7.15 14.56
N TRP A 361 -6.42 8.23 15.32
CA TRP A 361 -6.20 8.18 16.77
C TRP A 361 -7.06 9.20 17.51
N VAL A 362 -7.37 8.87 18.76
CA VAL A 362 -8.10 9.73 19.70
C VAL A 362 -7.39 9.74 21.04
N VAL A 363 -7.32 10.91 21.68
CA VAL A 363 -6.92 11.04 23.09
C VAL A 363 -8.08 11.61 23.89
N SER A 364 -8.51 10.87 24.92
CA SER A 364 -9.57 11.26 25.85
C SER A 364 -9.10 11.04 27.28
N GLY A 365 -9.00 12.13 28.05
CA GLY A 365 -8.40 12.08 29.39
C GLY A 365 -6.95 11.57 29.32
N ARG A 366 -6.66 10.47 30.02
CA ARG A 366 -5.33 9.82 30.02
C ARG A 366 -5.14 8.77 28.92
N TRP A 367 -6.22 8.41 28.24
CA TRP A 367 -6.21 7.28 27.31
C TRP A 367 -6.04 7.74 25.88
N LYS A 368 -5.25 6.99 25.13
CA LYS A 368 -5.07 7.16 23.69
C LYS A 368 -5.34 5.84 22.99
N LEU A 369 -6.24 5.88 22.02
CA LEU A 369 -6.50 4.76 21.12
C LEU A 369 -5.95 5.12 19.75
N ILE A 370 -5.13 4.23 19.18
CA ILE A 370 -4.65 4.27 17.81
C ILE A 370 -5.32 3.13 17.06
N VAL A 371 -5.92 3.42 15.91
CA VAL A 371 -6.56 2.44 15.03
C VAL A 371 -5.83 2.48 13.68
N PRO A 372 -4.81 1.63 13.49
CA PRO A 372 -4.10 1.52 12.23
C PRO A 372 -4.95 0.92 11.12
N VAL A 373 -4.64 1.27 9.87
CA VAL A 373 -5.23 0.66 8.69
C VAL A 373 -4.70 -0.78 8.55
N GLY A 374 -5.61 -1.77 8.62
CA GLY A 374 -5.27 -3.17 8.36
C GLY A 374 -4.47 -3.88 9.46
N ARG A 375 -4.40 -3.32 10.66
CA ARG A 375 -3.82 -3.96 11.86
C ARG A 375 -4.78 -3.79 13.06
N PRO A 376 -4.66 -4.59 14.13
CA PRO A 376 -5.41 -4.38 15.37
C PRO A 376 -5.20 -2.98 15.97
N SER A 377 -6.16 -2.53 16.79
CA SER A 377 -6.04 -1.31 17.60
C SER A 377 -4.86 -1.39 18.58
N GLU A 378 -4.36 -0.24 19.00
CA GLU A 378 -3.34 -0.09 20.05
C GLU A 378 -3.89 0.90 21.11
N LEU A 379 -3.91 0.53 22.40
CA LEU A 379 -4.47 1.33 23.49
C LEU A 379 -3.39 1.67 24.52
N TYR A 380 -3.21 2.96 24.82
CA TYR A 380 -2.16 3.44 25.73
C TYR A 380 -2.70 4.36 26.82
N ASP A 381 -2.11 4.24 28.01
CA ASP A 381 -2.24 5.21 29.10
C ASP A 381 -1.10 6.23 29.00
N VAL A 382 -1.30 7.29 28.22
CA VAL A 382 -0.25 8.24 27.86
C VAL A 382 0.18 9.17 29.00
N VAL A 383 -0.46 9.07 30.17
CA VAL A 383 -0.02 9.74 31.40
C VAL A 383 0.99 8.89 32.14
N ALA A 384 0.72 7.58 32.30
CA ALA A 384 1.65 6.65 32.96
C ALA A 384 2.78 6.16 32.03
N ASP A 385 2.55 6.18 30.72
CA ASP A 385 3.46 5.73 29.67
C ASP A 385 3.50 6.75 28.51
N PRO A 386 4.16 7.90 28.71
CA PRO A 386 4.22 8.98 27.72
C PRO A 386 5.01 8.64 26.45
N HIS A 387 5.63 7.46 26.39
CA HIS A 387 6.36 6.95 25.24
C HIS A 387 5.67 5.72 24.59
N GLU A 388 4.46 5.37 25.05
CA GLU A 388 3.59 4.31 24.52
C GLU A 388 4.28 2.95 24.41
N THR A 389 5.15 2.62 25.36
CA THR A 389 5.91 1.36 25.40
C THR A 389 5.08 0.15 25.83
N ARG A 390 3.90 0.36 26.43
CA ARG A 390 3.05 -0.68 27.02
C ARG A 390 1.64 -0.64 26.45
N ASP A 391 1.39 -1.47 25.43
CA ASP A 391 0.05 -1.62 24.86
C ASP A 391 -0.90 -2.32 25.84
N ARG A 392 -2.11 -1.76 26.01
CA ARG A 392 -3.18 -2.21 26.90
C ARG A 392 -4.37 -2.79 26.13
N THR A 393 -4.27 -2.98 24.82
CA THR A 393 -5.31 -3.60 23.99
C THR A 393 -5.72 -4.96 24.57
N GLY A 394 -7.02 -5.26 24.56
CA GLY A 394 -7.58 -6.48 25.16
C GLY A 394 -7.69 -6.49 26.69
N THR A 395 -7.01 -5.61 27.42
CA THR A 395 -7.13 -5.53 28.90
C THR A 395 -8.35 -4.73 29.36
N ASN A 396 -8.86 -3.82 28.52
CA ASN A 396 -10.07 -3.05 28.78
C ASN A 396 -10.89 -2.88 27.48
N VAL A 397 -11.55 -3.96 27.06
CA VAL A 397 -12.30 -4.05 25.80
C VAL A 397 -13.43 -3.00 25.73
N GLN A 398 -14.09 -2.70 26.86
CA GLN A 398 -15.17 -1.70 26.91
C GLN A 398 -14.66 -0.30 26.61
N LEU A 399 -13.52 0.08 27.19
CA LEU A 399 -12.90 1.37 26.92
C LEU A 399 -12.42 1.47 25.47
N GLU A 400 -11.80 0.40 24.95
CA GLU A 400 -11.40 0.35 23.54
C GLU A 400 -12.60 0.55 22.60
N GLN A 401 -13.69 -0.16 22.84
CA GLN A 401 -14.93 -0.04 22.07
C GLN A 401 -15.56 1.34 22.18
N LEU A 402 -15.54 1.96 23.37
CA LEU A 402 -16.00 3.33 23.60
C LEU A 402 -15.17 4.31 22.78
N LEU A 403 -13.84 4.28 22.92
CA LEU A 403 -12.94 5.19 22.21
C LEU A 403 -13.03 5.01 20.69
N ARG A 404 -13.22 3.77 20.22
CA ARG A 404 -13.36 3.46 18.80
C ARG A 404 -14.70 3.92 18.25
N SER A 405 -15.80 3.39 18.78
CA SER A 405 -17.11 3.52 18.15
C SER A 405 -17.75 4.87 18.46
N ALA A 406 -17.72 5.29 19.73
CA ALA A 406 -18.39 6.52 20.16
C ALA A 406 -17.58 7.78 19.81
N TYR A 407 -16.25 7.68 19.73
CA TYR A 407 -15.40 8.84 19.40
C TYR A 407 -14.81 8.75 18.00
N LEU A 408 -13.93 7.80 17.71
CA LEU A 408 -13.20 7.79 16.43
C LEU A 408 -14.09 7.63 15.20
N ASP A 409 -15.01 6.66 15.21
CA ASP A 409 -15.89 6.38 14.08
C ASP A 409 -17.00 7.44 13.93
N SER A 410 -17.34 8.12 15.01
CA SER A 410 -18.25 9.28 14.99
C SER A 410 -17.57 10.56 14.47
N TRP A 411 -16.28 10.75 14.79
CA TRP A 411 -15.49 11.88 14.31
C TRP A 411 -15.23 11.79 12.80
N TRP A 412 -14.71 10.65 12.33
CA TRP A 412 -14.46 10.43 10.91
C TRP A 412 -14.66 8.95 10.57
N SER A 413 -15.83 8.60 10.06
CA SER A 413 -16.17 7.22 9.69
C SER A 413 -15.38 6.78 8.46
N VAL A 414 -14.38 5.91 8.65
CA VAL A 414 -13.59 5.35 7.55
C VAL A 414 -13.91 3.88 7.37
N LYS A 415 -14.58 3.54 6.27
CA LYS A 415 -14.81 2.14 5.86
C LYS A 415 -13.57 1.58 5.16
N ILE A 416 -12.50 1.35 5.92
CA ILE A 416 -11.31 0.67 5.40
C ILE A 416 -11.64 -0.81 5.31
N LYS A 417 -11.72 -1.36 4.10
CA LYS A 417 -11.72 -2.81 3.93
C LYS A 417 -10.32 -3.32 4.34
N PRO A 418 -10.18 -4.13 5.40
CA PRO A 418 -8.90 -4.70 5.77
C PRO A 418 -8.31 -5.46 4.58
N ARG A 419 -7.05 -5.17 4.25
CA ARG A 419 -6.32 -5.82 3.17
C ARG A 419 -5.99 -7.26 3.62
N PRO A 420 -6.38 -8.29 2.87
CA PRO A 420 -6.15 -9.67 3.27
C PRO A 420 -4.68 -10.04 3.05
N ASN A 421 -4.23 -11.09 3.73
CA ASN A 421 -3.08 -11.85 3.29
C ASN A 421 -3.44 -12.64 2.02
N ILE A 422 -2.46 -12.91 1.17
CA ILE A 422 -2.66 -13.58 -0.11
C ILE A 422 -1.68 -14.74 -0.23
N LEU A 423 -2.19 -15.95 -0.36
CA LEU A 423 -1.41 -17.15 -0.63
C LEU A 423 -1.70 -17.62 -2.06
N LEU A 424 -0.72 -17.48 -2.95
CA LEU A 424 -0.75 -18.05 -4.29
C LEU A 424 0.01 -19.37 -4.29
N VAL A 425 -0.67 -20.48 -4.60
CA VAL A 425 -0.06 -21.80 -4.74
C VAL A 425 -0.14 -22.24 -6.19
N VAL A 426 1.01 -22.60 -6.76
CA VAL A 426 1.14 -23.04 -8.16
C VAL A 426 1.90 -24.36 -8.21
N THR A 427 1.29 -25.40 -8.77
CA THR A 427 1.94 -26.67 -9.08
C THR A 427 2.61 -26.65 -10.46
N ASP A 428 3.36 -27.70 -10.79
CA ASP A 428 3.94 -27.86 -12.13
C ASP A 428 3.36 -29.11 -12.80
N ASP A 429 2.78 -28.96 -13.99
CA ASP A 429 2.17 -30.08 -14.75
C ASP A 429 0.93 -30.73 -14.12
N GLN A 430 0.14 -30.01 -13.30
CA GLN A 430 -1.15 -30.51 -12.82
C GLN A 430 -2.30 -30.09 -13.75
N ARG A 431 -2.98 -31.09 -14.33
CA ARG A 431 -4.15 -30.90 -15.20
C ARG A 431 -5.42 -30.58 -14.39
N ASN A 432 -6.39 -29.89 -15.01
CA ASN A 432 -7.60 -29.40 -14.35
C ASN A 432 -8.53 -30.47 -13.74
N ASP A 433 -8.52 -31.67 -14.30
CA ASP A 433 -9.31 -32.82 -13.86
C ASP A 433 -8.56 -33.70 -12.87
N MET A 434 -7.31 -33.37 -12.51
CA MET A 434 -6.52 -34.08 -11.50
C MET A 434 -6.81 -33.55 -10.11
N LEU A 435 -8.10 -33.61 -9.73
CA LEU A 435 -8.66 -33.24 -8.43
C LEU A 435 -9.90 -34.11 -8.12
N GLY A 436 -10.07 -34.56 -6.88
CA GLY A 436 -11.27 -35.27 -6.44
C GLY A 436 -12.54 -34.42 -6.63
N CYS A 437 -12.50 -33.13 -6.27
CA CYS A 437 -13.59 -32.18 -6.47
C CYS A 437 -13.88 -31.83 -7.95
N ALA A 438 -13.02 -32.25 -8.88
CA ALA A 438 -13.28 -32.19 -10.32
C ALA A 438 -13.90 -33.49 -10.87
N GLY A 439 -14.17 -34.47 -10.02
CA GLY A 439 -14.78 -35.76 -10.38
C GLY A 439 -13.78 -36.87 -10.69
N HIS A 440 -12.49 -36.68 -10.36
CA HIS A 440 -11.50 -37.74 -10.55
C HIS A 440 -11.79 -38.93 -9.63
N LYS A 441 -11.90 -40.14 -10.21
CA LYS A 441 -12.38 -41.33 -9.47
C LYS A 441 -11.35 -41.99 -8.56
N VAL A 442 -10.06 -41.84 -8.87
CA VAL A 442 -8.95 -42.56 -8.19
C VAL A 442 -8.10 -41.65 -7.30
N LEU A 443 -7.59 -40.56 -7.88
CA LEU A 443 -6.75 -39.57 -7.20
C LEU A 443 -7.41 -38.99 -5.94
N GLN A 444 -6.67 -38.97 -4.84
CA GLN A 444 -7.07 -38.39 -3.57
C GLN A 444 -6.44 -37.01 -3.37
N THR A 445 -7.28 -35.97 -3.27
CA THR A 445 -6.87 -34.59 -2.97
C THR A 445 -7.74 -33.95 -1.89
N PRO A 446 -7.88 -34.57 -0.70
CA PRO A 446 -8.85 -34.15 0.30
C PRO A 446 -8.68 -32.70 0.77
N ARG A 447 -7.46 -32.15 0.80
CA ARG A 447 -7.24 -30.76 1.23
C ARG A 447 -7.64 -29.76 0.15
N LEU A 448 -7.38 -30.05 -1.11
CA LEU A 448 -7.86 -29.24 -2.24
C LEU A 448 -9.37 -29.35 -2.42
N ASP A 449 -9.94 -30.53 -2.16
CA ASP A 449 -11.38 -30.74 -2.20
C ASP A 449 -12.08 -29.94 -1.09
N ALA A 450 -11.53 -29.96 0.13
CA ALA A 450 -11.98 -29.11 1.23
C ALA A 450 -11.84 -27.62 0.88
N LEU A 451 -10.73 -27.20 0.27
CA LEU A 451 -10.54 -25.83 -0.21
C LEU A 451 -11.63 -25.43 -1.21
N ALA A 452 -11.97 -26.31 -2.16
CA ALA A 452 -13.03 -26.08 -3.13
C ALA A 452 -14.40 -25.99 -2.46
N ALA A 453 -14.70 -26.84 -1.48
CA ALA A 453 -15.96 -26.84 -0.74
C ALA A 453 -16.22 -25.52 0.02
N VAL A 454 -15.17 -24.82 0.45
CA VAL A 454 -15.27 -23.51 1.13
C VAL A 454 -14.79 -22.34 0.26
N GLY A 455 -14.52 -22.59 -1.02
CA GLY A 455 -14.05 -21.60 -1.99
C GLY A 455 -14.92 -21.56 -3.24
N VAL A 456 -14.37 -20.97 -4.30
CA VAL A 456 -14.96 -20.94 -5.63
C VAL A 456 -14.04 -21.68 -6.59
N ARG A 457 -14.55 -22.71 -7.27
CA ARG A 457 -13.79 -23.48 -8.26
C ARG A 457 -14.15 -23.02 -9.67
N PHE A 458 -13.13 -22.73 -10.49
CA PHE A 458 -13.33 -22.43 -11.90
C PHE A 458 -13.21 -23.72 -12.72
N THR A 459 -14.21 -24.02 -13.55
CA THR A 459 -14.15 -25.19 -14.44
C THR A 459 -13.39 -24.89 -15.73
N ASN A 460 -13.32 -23.61 -16.13
CA ASN A 460 -12.67 -23.16 -17.36
C ASN A 460 -11.50 -22.23 -17.05
N ALA A 461 -10.41 -22.78 -16.51
CA ALA A 461 -9.17 -22.05 -16.26
C ALA A 461 -8.05 -22.54 -17.19
N PHE A 462 -7.34 -21.60 -17.83
CA PHE A 462 -6.37 -21.90 -18.88
C PHE A 462 -5.06 -21.12 -18.72
N VAL A 463 -4.01 -21.65 -19.33
CA VAL A 463 -2.75 -20.93 -19.51
C VAL A 463 -2.65 -20.37 -20.93
N THR A 464 -2.05 -19.19 -21.07
CA THR A 464 -1.86 -18.53 -22.38
C THR A 464 -0.70 -19.13 -23.19
N THR A 465 0.18 -19.90 -22.55
CA THR A 465 1.27 -20.66 -23.17
C THR A 465 1.58 -21.90 -22.32
N ALA A 466 1.50 -23.10 -22.89
CA ALA A 466 1.74 -24.36 -22.17
C ALA A 466 3.23 -24.72 -22.07
N ILE A 467 4.01 -23.87 -21.39
CA ILE A 467 5.39 -24.14 -21.00
C ILE A 467 5.73 -23.42 -19.70
N CYS A 468 6.31 -24.13 -18.74
CA CYS A 468 6.50 -23.63 -17.37
C CYS A 468 7.23 -22.27 -17.31
N ALA A 469 8.28 -22.07 -18.11
CA ALA A 469 9.05 -20.82 -18.12
C ALA A 469 8.23 -19.60 -18.58
N ALA A 470 7.50 -19.71 -19.69
CA ALA A 470 6.70 -18.60 -20.20
C ALA A 470 5.46 -18.38 -19.33
N SER A 471 4.75 -19.45 -18.95
CA SER A 471 3.56 -19.35 -18.11
C SER A 471 3.84 -18.71 -16.75
N ARG A 472 4.95 -19.07 -16.09
CA ARG A 472 5.34 -18.45 -14.80
C ARG A 472 5.72 -16.98 -14.97
N ALA A 473 6.32 -16.59 -16.09
CA ALA A 473 6.51 -15.17 -16.43
C ALA A 473 5.17 -14.45 -16.64
N SER A 474 4.21 -15.10 -17.31
CA SER A 474 2.85 -14.57 -17.50
C SER A 474 2.11 -14.38 -16.17
N ILE A 475 2.23 -15.31 -15.22
CA ILE A 475 1.66 -15.19 -13.87
C ILE A 475 2.25 -13.98 -13.11
N LEU A 476 3.57 -13.78 -13.18
CA LEU A 476 4.24 -12.67 -12.48
C LEU A 476 3.90 -11.29 -13.06
N THR A 477 3.71 -11.22 -14.38
CA THR A 477 3.61 -9.95 -15.12
C THR A 477 2.18 -9.59 -15.53
N GLY A 478 1.26 -10.56 -15.58
CA GLY A 478 -0.09 -10.36 -16.13
C GLY A 478 -0.10 -10.17 -17.65
N LEU A 479 0.93 -10.63 -18.36
CA LEU A 479 1.14 -10.41 -19.80
C LEU A 479 1.24 -11.74 -20.56
N HIS A 480 0.85 -11.72 -21.84
CA HIS A 480 1.11 -12.79 -22.80
C HIS A 480 2.61 -12.93 -23.10
N ARG A 481 3.01 -14.12 -23.56
CA ARG A 481 4.41 -14.46 -23.82
C ARG A 481 5.09 -13.48 -24.76
N ARG A 482 4.44 -13.12 -25.87
CA ARG A 482 5.00 -12.17 -26.84
C ARG A 482 5.24 -10.78 -26.27
N THR A 483 4.46 -10.36 -25.27
CA THR A 483 4.57 -9.02 -24.70
C THR A 483 5.69 -8.98 -23.66
N HIS A 484 5.82 -10.02 -22.82
CA HIS A 484 6.90 -10.06 -21.83
C HIS A 484 8.23 -10.63 -22.38
N GLY A 485 8.22 -11.23 -23.57
CA GLY A 485 9.39 -11.72 -24.30
C GLY A 485 10.08 -12.97 -23.74
N TYR A 486 9.81 -13.34 -22.50
CA TYR A 486 10.51 -14.43 -21.81
C TYR A 486 10.05 -15.87 -22.17
N THR A 487 11.01 -16.76 -22.46
CA THR A 487 10.90 -18.23 -22.36
C THR A 487 12.31 -18.84 -22.22
N PHE A 488 12.47 -20.16 -22.28
CA PHE A 488 13.81 -20.76 -22.30
C PHE A 488 14.66 -20.24 -23.46
N GLY A 489 15.96 -20.05 -23.23
CA GLY A 489 16.90 -19.53 -24.23
C GLY A 489 16.88 -18.01 -24.44
N THR A 490 15.83 -17.29 -23.99
CA THR A 490 15.78 -15.81 -24.09
C THR A 490 16.57 -15.15 -22.96
N PRO A 491 17.00 -13.87 -23.09
CA PRO A 491 17.57 -13.11 -21.97
C PRO A 491 16.68 -13.13 -20.70
N PRO A 492 17.24 -12.81 -19.53
CA PRO A 492 16.46 -12.67 -18.29
C PRO A 492 15.24 -11.76 -18.45
N LEU A 493 14.21 -11.98 -17.63
CA LEU A 493 12.99 -11.17 -17.68
C LEU A 493 13.35 -9.68 -17.50
N ALA A 494 12.96 -8.87 -18.49
CA ALA A 494 13.37 -7.47 -18.56
C ALA A 494 12.97 -6.68 -17.31
N ARG A 495 13.85 -5.76 -16.89
CA ARG A 495 13.68 -4.96 -15.67
C ARG A 495 12.36 -4.18 -15.64
N ALA A 496 11.89 -3.68 -16.78
CA ALA A 496 10.61 -2.97 -16.86
C ALA A 496 9.43 -3.86 -16.43
N HIS A 497 9.45 -5.15 -16.78
CA HIS A 497 8.44 -6.11 -16.35
C HIS A 497 8.60 -6.50 -14.88
N VAL A 498 9.83 -6.59 -14.38
CA VAL A 498 10.11 -6.80 -12.94
C VAL A 498 9.53 -5.65 -12.11
N GLU A 499 9.79 -4.40 -12.50
CA GLU A 499 9.33 -3.21 -11.77
C GLU A 499 7.79 -3.06 -11.76
N ARG A 500 7.10 -3.69 -12.74
CA ARG A 500 5.63 -3.71 -12.86
C ARG A 500 4.99 -5.04 -12.45
N SER A 501 5.76 -6.02 -12.01
CA SER A 501 5.24 -7.32 -11.57
C SER A 501 4.40 -7.18 -10.30
N TYR A 502 3.39 -8.03 -10.10
CA TYR A 502 2.55 -7.95 -8.91
C TYR A 502 3.35 -8.00 -7.58
N PRO A 503 4.40 -8.85 -7.40
CA PRO A 503 5.11 -8.86 -6.12
C PRO A 503 5.85 -7.55 -5.87
N ARG A 504 6.41 -6.94 -6.91
CA ARG A 504 7.06 -5.63 -6.80
C ARG A 504 6.08 -4.54 -6.38
N LEU A 505 4.90 -4.50 -7.01
CA LEU A 505 3.87 -3.51 -6.74
C LEU A 505 3.28 -3.67 -5.34
N LEU A 506 3.02 -4.90 -4.91
CA LEU A 506 2.59 -5.20 -3.53
C LEU A 506 3.63 -4.75 -2.49
N ARG A 507 4.91 -5.04 -2.74
CA ARG A 507 5.99 -4.61 -1.84
C ARG A 507 6.07 -3.09 -1.72
N SER A 508 5.90 -2.35 -2.82
CA SER A 508 5.74 -0.89 -2.81
C SER A 508 4.54 -0.43 -1.98
N ALA A 509 3.44 -1.18 -2.00
CA ALA A 509 2.22 -0.89 -1.27
C ALA A 509 2.25 -1.32 0.21
N GLY A 510 3.41 -1.76 0.72
CA GLY A 510 3.62 -2.09 2.13
C GLY A 510 3.35 -3.55 2.50
N PHE A 511 3.10 -4.45 1.53
CA PHE A 511 3.01 -5.88 1.82
C PHE A 511 4.38 -6.48 2.11
N ARG A 512 4.43 -7.47 2.99
CA ARG A 512 5.56 -8.40 3.04
C ARG A 512 5.42 -9.41 1.90
N THR A 513 6.39 -9.46 1.00
CA THR A 513 6.32 -10.35 -0.16
C THR A 513 7.28 -11.53 -0.04
N GLY A 514 6.79 -12.74 -0.33
CA GLY A 514 7.54 -13.98 -0.23
C GLY A 514 7.43 -14.85 -1.48
N PHE A 515 8.49 -15.58 -1.81
CA PHE A 515 8.48 -16.60 -2.85
C PHE A 515 9.26 -17.84 -2.43
N ILE A 516 8.64 -19.02 -2.56
CA ILE A 516 9.23 -20.30 -2.16
C ILE A 516 8.97 -21.33 -3.25
N GLY A 517 10.01 -22.02 -3.69
CA GLY A 517 9.89 -23.12 -4.66
C GLY A 517 10.36 -22.77 -6.09
N LYS A 518 9.67 -23.26 -7.12
CA LYS A 518 10.09 -23.16 -8.53
C LYS A 518 9.76 -21.80 -9.15
N ILE A 519 10.77 -20.94 -9.30
CA ILE A 519 10.60 -19.65 -10.00
C ILE A 519 10.41 -19.81 -11.52
N GLY A 520 11.05 -20.81 -12.14
CA GLY A 520 10.93 -21.12 -13.57
C GLY A 520 11.47 -20.07 -14.54
N ILE A 521 11.90 -18.89 -14.05
CA ILE A 521 12.41 -17.79 -14.86
C ILE A 521 13.82 -17.36 -14.46
N ARG A 522 14.58 -16.79 -15.40
CA ARG A 522 15.85 -16.11 -15.15
C ARG A 522 15.57 -14.65 -14.81
N LEU A 523 16.21 -14.17 -13.76
CA LEU A 523 16.11 -12.80 -13.25
C LEU A 523 17.51 -12.20 -13.20
N ASP A 524 17.63 -10.92 -13.57
CA ASP A 524 18.88 -10.17 -13.41
C ASP A 524 19.27 -9.97 -11.94
N LYS A 525 20.54 -9.63 -11.73
CA LYS A 525 21.11 -9.39 -10.40
C LYS A 525 20.30 -8.32 -9.66
N GLY A 526 19.79 -8.69 -8.48
CA GLY A 526 19.01 -7.81 -7.61
C GLY A 526 17.51 -7.75 -7.92
N SER A 527 17.04 -8.26 -9.06
CA SER A 527 15.60 -8.25 -9.41
C SER A 527 14.73 -9.01 -8.39
N ALA A 528 15.21 -10.16 -7.90
CA ALA A 528 14.50 -10.91 -6.85
C ALA A 528 14.33 -10.09 -5.56
N ARG A 529 15.38 -9.39 -5.09
CA ARG A 529 15.33 -8.54 -3.89
C ARG A 529 14.44 -7.30 -4.04
N ARG A 530 14.12 -6.91 -5.28
CA ARG A 530 13.16 -5.83 -5.56
C ARG A 530 11.73 -6.31 -5.41
N MET A 531 11.46 -7.57 -5.79
CA MET A 531 10.13 -8.18 -5.76
C MET A 531 9.77 -8.77 -4.38
N PHE A 532 10.72 -9.41 -3.72
CA PHE A 532 10.48 -10.25 -2.54
C PHE A 532 11.34 -9.82 -1.35
N ASP A 533 10.71 -9.73 -0.18
CA ASP A 533 11.42 -9.60 1.11
C ASP A 533 12.03 -10.95 1.52
N ASP A 534 11.37 -12.06 1.17
CA ASP A 534 11.85 -13.43 1.42
C ASP A 534 11.82 -14.24 0.12
N TYR A 535 12.98 -14.70 -0.35
CA TYR A 535 13.14 -15.36 -1.64
C TYR A 535 13.92 -16.67 -1.49
N ARG A 536 13.22 -17.81 -1.51
CA ARG A 536 13.76 -19.15 -1.29
C ARG A 536 13.51 -20.07 -2.50
N PRO A 537 14.16 -19.81 -3.65
CA PRO A 537 13.98 -20.62 -4.84
C PRO A 537 14.49 -22.06 -4.60
N LYS A 538 13.85 -23.03 -5.25
CA LYS A 538 14.23 -24.44 -5.22
C LYS A 538 14.39 -25.01 -6.61
N ARG A 539 15.18 -26.08 -6.71
CA ARG A 539 15.49 -26.81 -7.95
C ARG A 539 15.52 -28.31 -7.68
N HIS A 540 15.33 -29.11 -8.72
CA HIS A 540 15.59 -30.56 -8.71
C HIS A 540 17.02 -30.91 -8.25
N PRO A 541 17.29 -32.18 -7.87
CA PRO A 541 16.39 -33.34 -7.79
C PRO A 541 15.35 -33.25 -6.66
N TYR A 542 14.34 -34.13 -6.68
CA TYR A 542 13.27 -34.19 -5.66
C TYR A 542 13.77 -34.60 -4.28
N VAL A 543 14.68 -35.57 -4.19
CA VAL A 543 15.27 -36.00 -2.92
C VAL A 543 16.41 -35.06 -2.54
N LYS A 544 16.36 -34.49 -1.33
CA LYS A 544 17.39 -33.60 -0.78
C LYS A 544 18.00 -34.19 0.48
N LYS A 545 19.33 -34.32 0.49
CA LYS A 545 20.08 -34.65 1.71
C LYS A 545 20.06 -33.46 2.67
N GLN A 546 19.70 -33.72 3.91
CA GLN A 546 19.67 -32.75 5.01
C GLN A 546 21.02 -32.70 5.73
N ARG A 547 21.21 -31.73 6.63
CA ARG A 547 22.46 -31.56 7.40
C ARG A 547 22.74 -32.72 8.35
N ASP A 548 21.69 -33.34 8.89
CA ASP A 548 21.76 -34.51 9.78
C ASP A 548 21.97 -35.84 9.03
N GLY A 549 22.14 -35.80 7.70
CA GLY A 549 22.33 -36.97 6.86
C GLY A 549 21.02 -37.63 6.38
N SER A 550 19.86 -37.26 6.93
CA SER A 550 18.56 -37.75 6.47
C SER A 550 18.24 -37.24 5.05
N THR A 551 17.26 -37.85 4.39
CA THR A 551 16.76 -37.36 3.09
C THR A 551 15.32 -36.91 3.21
N ARG A 552 14.96 -35.85 2.48
CA ARG A 552 13.60 -35.31 2.46
C ARG A 552 13.17 -34.98 1.05
N HIS A 553 11.88 -35.14 0.80
CA HIS A 553 11.27 -34.80 -0.48
C HIS A 553 11.11 -33.28 -0.62
N LEU A 554 11.38 -32.76 -1.82
CA LEU A 554 11.38 -31.32 -2.09
C LEU A 554 10.01 -30.67 -1.82
N THR A 555 8.92 -31.38 -2.09
CA THR A 555 7.55 -30.93 -1.75
C THR A 555 7.38 -30.68 -0.25
N ASP A 556 7.97 -31.53 0.61
CA ASP A 556 7.88 -31.35 2.05
C ASP A 556 8.70 -30.15 2.54
N ILE A 557 9.89 -29.94 1.96
CA ILE A 557 10.76 -28.80 2.27
C ILE A 557 10.08 -27.48 1.88
N ILE A 558 9.45 -27.42 0.70
CA ILE A 558 8.73 -26.21 0.24
C ILE A 558 7.60 -25.85 1.20
N ALA A 559 6.84 -26.83 1.69
CA ALA A 559 5.75 -26.59 2.62
C ALA A 559 6.25 -26.12 4.00
N GLU A 560 7.32 -26.70 4.52
CA GLU A 560 7.92 -26.26 5.79
C GLU A 560 8.43 -24.82 5.70
N GLU A 561 9.14 -24.47 4.62
CA GLU A 561 9.60 -23.09 4.45
C GLU A 561 8.44 -22.09 4.31
N ALA A 562 7.33 -22.52 3.71
CA ALA A 562 6.11 -21.71 3.63
C ALA A 562 5.47 -21.50 5.01
N VAL A 563 5.42 -22.56 5.83
CA VAL A 563 5.02 -22.49 7.24
C VAL A 563 5.91 -21.50 8.01
N ASP A 564 7.23 -21.57 7.82
CA ASP A 564 8.17 -20.63 8.47
C ASP A 564 7.96 -19.18 8.05
N PHE A 565 7.67 -18.93 6.77
CA PHE A 565 7.34 -17.58 6.30
C PHE A 565 6.08 -17.06 7.00
N VAL A 566 5.01 -17.86 7.05
CA VAL A 566 3.73 -17.48 7.64
C VAL A 566 3.88 -17.18 9.14
N ARG A 567 4.63 -18.01 9.88
CA ARG A 567 4.94 -17.80 11.31
C ARG A 567 5.61 -16.45 11.57
N GLY A 568 6.50 -16.02 10.68
CA GLY A 568 7.20 -14.74 10.79
C GLY A 568 6.42 -13.52 10.30
N ALA A 569 5.31 -13.69 9.57
CA ALA A 569 4.65 -12.61 8.84
C ALA A 569 3.43 -12.03 9.59
N LYS A 570 3.66 -11.41 10.76
CA LYS A 570 2.58 -10.90 11.64
C LYS A 570 2.39 -9.37 11.64
N ASP A 571 3.38 -8.61 11.21
CA ASP A 571 3.42 -7.15 11.45
C ASP A 571 2.67 -6.30 10.41
N ARG A 572 2.41 -6.88 9.22
CA ARG A 572 1.80 -6.22 8.05
C ARG A 572 1.22 -7.29 7.11
N PRO A 573 0.23 -6.96 6.25
CA PRO A 573 -0.32 -7.94 5.32
C PRO A 573 0.77 -8.51 4.41
N TRP A 574 0.62 -9.77 4.01
CA TRP A 574 1.63 -10.46 3.22
C TRP A 574 1.07 -11.12 1.97
N CYS A 575 1.93 -11.28 0.98
CA CYS A 575 1.66 -12.08 -0.21
C CYS A 575 2.76 -13.12 -0.37
N LEU A 576 2.40 -14.40 -0.25
CA LEU A 576 3.31 -15.52 -0.41
C LEU A 576 2.97 -16.29 -1.68
N SER A 577 3.97 -16.47 -2.54
CA SER A 577 3.89 -17.37 -3.69
C SER A 577 4.63 -18.66 -3.40
N VAL A 578 3.89 -19.76 -3.34
CA VAL A 578 4.41 -21.12 -3.18
C VAL A 578 4.31 -21.83 -4.52
N SER A 579 5.44 -22.23 -5.06
CA SER A 579 5.52 -22.89 -6.37
C SER A 579 6.12 -24.29 -6.22
N PHE A 580 5.27 -25.31 -6.19
CA PHE A 580 5.73 -26.70 -6.14
C PHE A 580 6.35 -27.12 -7.47
N HIS A 581 7.38 -27.98 -7.39
CA HIS A 581 7.91 -28.68 -8.57
C HIS A 581 7.05 -29.86 -8.95
N ALA A 582 6.42 -30.52 -7.98
CA ALA A 582 5.51 -31.62 -8.22
C ALA A 582 4.20 -31.13 -8.88
N PRO A 583 3.56 -31.96 -9.73
CA PRO A 583 3.97 -33.32 -10.13
C PRO A 583 4.94 -33.45 -11.33
N HIS A 584 5.64 -32.41 -11.80
CA HIS A 584 6.54 -32.50 -12.97
C HIS A 584 7.52 -33.70 -12.89
N ALA A 585 7.66 -34.43 -13.99
CA ALA A 585 8.55 -35.59 -14.09
C ALA A 585 10.04 -35.20 -13.91
N GLN A 586 10.83 -36.08 -13.30
CA GLN A 586 12.28 -35.97 -13.24
C GLN A 586 12.88 -36.65 -14.49
N ASP A 587 13.12 -35.84 -15.52
CA ASP A 587 13.41 -36.29 -16.89
C ASP A 587 14.49 -37.38 -17.03
N ASN A 588 15.55 -37.31 -16.23
CA ASN A 588 16.70 -38.22 -16.33
C ASN A 588 16.57 -39.43 -15.39
N HIS A 589 15.38 -39.68 -14.83
CA HIS A 589 15.14 -40.79 -13.91
C HIS A 589 14.16 -41.79 -14.54
N GLU A 590 14.48 -43.08 -14.47
CA GLU A 590 13.68 -44.16 -15.08
C GLU A 590 12.22 -44.17 -14.57
N ASP A 591 12.05 -43.98 -13.26
CA ASP A 591 10.73 -43.90 -12.64
C ASP A 591 9.95 -42.63 -13.00
N GLN A 592 10.65 -41.58 -13.44
CA GLN A 592 10.20 -40.21 -13.68
C GLN A 592 9.55 -39.49 -12.49
N TYR A 593 8.61 -40.11 -11.82
CA TYR A 593 7.85 -39.51 -10.74
C TYR A 593 8.40 -40.00 -9.42
N ILE A 594 9.10 -39.12 -8.71
CA ILE A 594 9.64 -39.39 -7.38
C ILE A 594 8.66 -38.76 -6.39
N TRP A 595 8.01 -39.57 -5.56
CA TRP A 595 7.04 -39.11 -4.59
C TRP A 595 7.61 -39.11 -3.16
N PRO A 596 6.97 -38.41 -2.20
CA PRO A 596 7.33 -38.53 -0.79
C PRO A 596 7.13 -39.96 -0.27
N ALA A 597 8.13 -40.55 0.39
CA ALA A 597 8.10 -41.93 0.91
C ALA A 597 6.86 -42.26 1.78
N ALA A 598 6.31 -41.27 2.48
CA ALA A 598 5.06 -41.44 3.24
C ALA A 598 3.79 -41.65 2.37
N LEU A 599 3.95 -41.86 1.05
CA LEU A 599 2.89 -42.25 0.11
C LEU A 599 3.22 -43.57 -0.60
N ASP A 600 4.24 -44.31 -0.14
CA ASP A 600 4.54 -45.66 -0.61
C ASP A 600 3.31 -46.56 -0.41
N GLY A 601 3.04 -47.45 -1.36
CA GLY A 601 1.85 -48.30 -1.35
C GLY A 601 0.58 -47.64 -1.91
N LEU A 602 0.46 -46.31 -1.88
CA LEU A 602 -0.79 -45.63 -2.24
C LEU A 602 -1.14 -45.85 -3.72
N TYR A 603 -2.33 -46.36 -4.04
CA TYR A 603 -2.79 -46.72 -5.39
C TYR A 603 -2.20 -48.01 -6.00
N ASP A 604 -1.47 -48.84 -5.26
CA ASP A 604 -0.89 -50.08 -5.83
C ASP A 604 -1.93 -51.13 -6.22
N ASP A 605 -3.09 -51.09 -5.58
CA ASP A 605 -4.24 -51.97 -5.77
C ASP A 605 -5.30 -51.39 -6.72
N ILE A 606 -5.08 -50.18 -7.27
CA ILE A 606 -6.07 -49.51 -8.11
C ILE A 606 -5.68 -49.55 -9.59
N ASP A 607 -6.66 -49.87 -10.43
CA ASP A 607 -6.56 -49.78 -11.87
C ASP A 607 -6.57 -48.32 -12.34
N ILE A 608 -5.57 -47.97 -13.15
CA ILE A 608 -5.44 -46.61 -13.69
C ILE A 608 -6.19 -46.52 -15.02
N PRO A 609 -7.27 -45.74 -15.12
CA PRO A 609 -8.04 -45.64 -16.35
C PRO A 609 -7.20 -45.09 -17.51
N LEU A 610 -7.51 -45.54 -18.71
CA LEU A 610 -7.00 -44.95 -19.94
C LEU A 610 -7.77 -43.65 -20.24
N PRO A 611 -7.10 -42.61 -20.78
CA PRO A 611 -7.83 -41.46 -21.27
C PRO A 611 -8.70 -41.85 -22.48
N PRO A 612 -9.80 -41.13 -22.76
CA PRO A 612 -10.73 -41.47 -23.83
C PRO A 612 -10.10 -41.61 -25.22
N THR A 613 -8.97 -40.94 -25.46
CA THR A 613 -8.26 -40.94 -26.75
C THR A 613 -6.93 -41.72 -26.68
N ALA A 614 -6.82 -42.72 -25.81
CA ALA A 614 -5.59 -43.50 -25.64
C ALA A 614 -5.33 -44.53 -26.73
N GLU A 615 -6.35 -44.91 -27.51
CA GLU A 615 -6.24 -45.96 -28.51
C GLU A 615 -5.22 -45.61 -29.61
N PRO A 616 -4.45 -46.59 -30.13
CA PRO A 616 -3.42 -46.34 -31.14
C PRO A 616 -3.91 -45.63 -32.40
N ALA A 617 -5.19 -45.82 -32.78
CA ALA A 617 -5.79 -45.17 -33.93
C ALA A 617 -5.72 -43.63 -33.85
N PHE A 618 -5.97 -43.06 -32.66
CA PHE A 618 -5.88 -41.61 -32.47
C PHE A 618 -4.46 -41.05 -32.63
N PHE A 619 -3.43 -41.85 -32.34
CA PHE A 619 -2.05 -41.46 -32.60
C PHE A 619 -1.71 -41.56 -34.10
N ALA A 620 -2.19 -42.61 -34.77
CA ALA A 620 -1.97 -42.81 -36.19
C ALA A 620 -2.60 -41.71 -37.07
N GLU A 621 -3.71 -41.11 -36.61
CA GLU A 621 -4.37 -39.98 -37.27
C GLU A 621 -3.63 -38.63 -37.11
N LEU A 622 -2.66 -38.53 -36.19
CA LEU A 622 -1.91 -37.29 -36.01
C LEU A 622 -1.00 -37.03 -37.22
N PRO A 623 -0.79 -35.76 -37.61
CA PRO A 623 0.28 -35.38 -38.53
C PRO A 623 1.66 -35.88 -38.07
N GLU A 624 2.53 -36.22 -39.03
CA GLU A 624 3.87 -36.76 -38.78
C GLU A 624 4.68 -35.89 -37.81
N PHE A 625 4.67 -34.56 -37.98
CA PHE A 625 5.41 -33.65 -37.10
C PHE A 625 4.95 -33.70 -35.62
N LEU A 626 3.69 -34.08 -35.36
CA LEU A 626 3.18 -34.32 -34.00
C LEU A 626 3.55 -35.72 -33.50
N GLN A 627 3.54 -36.74 -34.37
CA GLN A 627 4.00 -38.09 -34.05
C GLN A 627 5.49 -38.11 -33.65
N GLU A 628 6.31 -37.27 -34.29
CA GLU A 628 7.75 -37.14 -34.01
C GLU A 628 8.10 -36.10 -32.94
N SER A 629 7.09 -35.41 -32.40
CA SER A 629 7.28 -34.35 -31.42
C SER A 629 7.88 -34.86 -30.12
N LEU A 630 8.42 -33.94 -29.29
CA LEU A 630 8.87 -34.30 -27.94
C LEU A 630 7.74 -34.89 -27.09
N GLY A 631 6.47 -34.60 -27.40
CA GLY A 631 5.35 -35.21 -26.67
C GLY A 631 5.31 -36.73 -26.80
N ARG A 632 5.82 -37.27 -27.90
CA ARG A 632 6.00 -38.71 -28.13
C ARG A 632 7.41 -39.17 -27.79
N VAL A 633 8.42 -38.54 -28.41
CA VAL A 633 9.81 -39.04 -28.41
C VAL A 633 10.44 -38.99 -27.02
N ARG A 634 10.24 -37.91 -26.27
CA ARG A 634 10.79 -37.76 -24.91
C ARG A 634 10.22 -38.78 -23.95
N TRP A 635 8.98 -39.21 -24.18
CA TRP A 635 8.21 -40.06 -23.29
C TRP A 635 7.96 -41.45 -23.86
N ARG A 636 8.75 -41.88 -24.85
CA ARG A 636 8.54 -43.13 -25.61
C ARG A 636 8.28 -44.34 -24.72
N TRP A 637 9.04 -44.46 -23.63
CA TRP A 637 8.97 -45.57 -22.67
C TRP A 637 7.61 -45.68 -21.97
N ARG A 638 6.82 -44.61 -21.91
CA ARG A 638 5.47 -44.61 -21.31
C ARG A 638 4.49 -45.43 -22.15
N PHE A 639 4.86 -45.66 -23.40
CA PHE A 639 4.05 -46.33 -24.41
C PHE A 639 4.64 -47.69 -24.81
N ASP A 640 5.67 -48.18 -24.11
CA ASP A 640 6.25 -49.50 -24.38
C ASP A 640 5.32 -50.64 -23.93
N THR A 641 4.87 -50.59 -22.66
CA THR A 641 3.99 -51.62 -22.07
C THR A 641 2.94 -51.01 -21.15
N PRO A 642 1.77 -51.66 -20.98
CA PRO A 642 0.74 -51.22 -20.03
C PRO A 642 1.25 -51.06 -18.59
N GLU A 643 2.13 -51.95 -18.13
CA GLU A 643 2.66 -51.97 -16.76
C GLU A 643 3.52 -50.74 -16.48
N LYS A 644 4.40 -50.36 -17.42
CA LYS A 644 5.21 -49.15 -17.31
C LYS A 644 4.32 -47.90 -17.22
N ARG A 645 3.29 -47.83 -18.06
CA ARG A 645 2.30 -46.74 -18.03
C ARG A 645 1.64 -46.65 -16.66
N VAL A 646 1.07 -47.76 -16.17
CA VAL A 646 0.35 -47.81 -14.88
C VAL A 646 1.28 -47.37 -13.75
N ARG A 647 2.52 -47.87 -13.70
CA ARG A 647 3.53 -47.46 -12.71
C ARG A 647 3.77 -45.94 -12.72
N MET A 648 3.96 -45.36 -13.89
CA MET A 648 4.23 -43.92 -14.04
C MET A 648 3.02 -43.06 -13.66
N MET A 649 1.80 -43.49 -14.00
CA MET A 649 0.58 -42.78 -13.62
C MET A 649 0.30 -42.85 -12.12
N ARG A 650 0.55 -44.00 -11.48
CA ARG A 650 0.52 -44.11 -10.01
C ARG A 650 1.52 -43.14 -9.38
N GLY A 651 2.74 -43.06 -9.91
CA GLY A 651 3.74 -42.08 -9.48
C GLY A 651 3.26 -40.63 -9.60
N TYR A 652 2.67 -40.26 -10.74
CA TYR A 652 2.06 -38.93 -10.96
C TYR A 652 0.96 -38.63 -9.93
N TYR A 653 0.04 -39.58 -9.66
CA TYR A 653 -1.02 -39.42 -8.66
C TYR A 653 -0.47 -39.28 -7.24
N ARG A 654 0.54 -40.07 -6.86
CA ARG A 654 1.23 -39.94 -5.56
C ARG A 654 1.86 -38.57 -5.41
N MET A 655 2.49 -38.03 -6.46
CA MET A 655 3.07 -36.69 -6.39
C MET A 655 2.03 -35.59 -6.18
N ILE A 656 0.86 -35.69 -6.82
CA ILE A 656 -0.25 -34.74 -6.59
C ILE A 656 -0.80 -34.88 -5.16
N THR A 657 -1.02 -36.12 -4.69
CA THR A 657 -1.43 -36.38 -3.30
C THR A 657 -0.40 -35.82 -2.32
N GLY A 658 0.89 -35.90 -2.65
CA GLY A 658 1.97 -35.30 -1.86
C GLY A 658 1.92 -33.78 -1.81
N VAL A 659 1.54 -33.13 -2.91
CA VAL A 659 1.26 -31.69 -2.92
C VAL A 659 0.05 -31.37 -2.04
N ASP A 660 -1.05 -32.12 -2.15
CA ASP A 660 -2.25 -31.93 -1.33
C ASP A 660 -1.93 -32.00 0.17
N ARG A 661 -1.19 -33.02 0.60
CA ARG A 661 -0.72 -33.16 1.99
C ARG A 661 0.17 -31.99 2.42
N ALA A 662 1.12 -31.60 1.57
CA ALA A 662 2.07 -30.55 1.88
C ALA A 662 1.40 -29.17 1.96
N PHE A 663 0.45 -28.90 1.06
CA PHE A 663 -0.40 -27.72 1.07
C PHE A 663 -1.31 -27.69 2.31
N GLY A 664 -1.87 -28.84 2.71
CA GLY A 664 -2.63 -28.99 3.94
C GLY A 664 -1.88 -28.49 5.18
N ARG A 665 -0.57 -28.76 5.30
CA ARG A 665 0.23 -28.23 6.42
C ARG A 665 0.33 -26.70 6.44
N ILE A 666 0.30 -26.05 5.28
CA ILE A 666 0.30 -24.59 5.20
C ILE A 666 -1.05 -24.04 5.68
N LEU A 667 -2.16 -24.68 5.26
CA LEU A 667 -3.50 -24.32 5.72
C LEU A 667 -3.67 -24.53 7.23
N ASP A 668 -3.27 -25.69 7.73
CA ASP A 668 -3.33 -26.03 9.16
C ASP A 668 -2.53 -25.03 10.01
N GLU A 669 -1.41 -24.49 9.49
CA GLU A 669 -0.65 -23.45 10.18
C GLU A 669 -1.35 -22.08 10.15
N LEU A 670 -2.00 -21.72 9.04
CA LEU A 670 -2.83 -20.50 8.99
C LEU A 670 -3.96 -20.55 10.02
N ASP A 671 -4.59 -21.71 10.21
CA ASP A 671 -5.61 -21.93 11.23
C ASP A 671 -5.03 -21.79 12.65
N LYS A 672 -3.90 -22.45 12.94
CA LYS A 672 -3.21 -22.35 14.25
C LYS A 672 -2.82 -20.93 14.63
N LEU A 673 -2.47 -20.11 13.64
CA LEU A 673 -2.08 -18.71 13.85
C LEU A 673 -3.27 -17.74 13.79
N HIS A 674 -4.51 -18.24 13.66
CA HIS A 674 -5.72 -17.44 13.47
C HIS A 674 -5.63 -16.47 12.28
N LEU A 675 -4.86 -16.84 11.26
CA LEU A 675 -4.69 -16.06 10.03
C LEU A 675 -5.64 -16.50 8.92
N ALA A 676 -6.29 -17.66 9.06
CA ALA A 676 -7.17 -18.21 8.05
C ALA A 676 -8.29 -17.25 7.64
N ASP A 677 -9.01 -16.62 8.58
CA ASP A 677 -10.10 -15.69 8.26
C ASP A 677 -9.65 -14.37 7.61
N HIS A 678 -8.34 -14.13 7.59
CA HIS A 678 -7.72 -12.97 6.95
C HIS A 678 -6.88 -13.33 5.72
N THR A 679 -6.86 -14.59 5.29
CA THR A 679 -6.03 -15.05 4.17
C THR A 679 -6.85 -15.54 2.98
N VAL A 680 -6.68 -14.90 1.83
CA VAL A 680 -7.22 -15.37 0.55
C VAL A 680 -6.23 -16.37 -0.05
N VAL A 681 -6.74 -17.52 -0.50
CA VAL A 681 -5.92 -18.58 -1.10
C VAL A 681 -6.32 -18.76 -2.56
N ILE A 682 -5.33 -18.74 -3.46
CA ILE A 682 -5.48 -19.03 -4.89
C ILE A 682 -4.62 -20.25 -5.19
N PHE A 683 -5.24 -21.35 -5.59
CA PHE A 683 -4.55 -22.58 -6.01
C PHE A 683 -4.69 -22.78 -7.52
N SER A 684 -3.58 -23.07 -8.21
CA SER A 684 -3.57 -23.35 -9.65
C SER A 684 -2.35 -24.18 -10.07
N SER A 685 -2.17 -24.40 -11.37
CA SER A 685 -0.99 -25.00 -12.01
C SER A 685 -0.38 -24.06 -13.06
N ASP A 686 0.90 -24.22 -13.38
CA ASP A 686 1.57 -23.44 -14.42
C ASP A 686 1.23 -23.90 -15.84
N ASN A 687 0.73 -25.11 -16.03
CA ASN A 687 0.17 -25.66 -17.26
C ASN A 687 -0.52 -27.01 -16.96
N GLY A 688 -1.27 -27.51 -17.94
CA GLY A 688 -1.81 -28.87 -17.92
C GLY A 688 -0.77 -29.90 -18.35
N TYR A 689 -1.20 -31.13 -18.59
CA TYR A 689 -0.34 -32.23 -19.00
C TYR A 689 -1.10 -33.35 -19.75
N PHE A 690 -0.54 -33.82 -20.86
CA PHE A 690 -0.93 -35.04 -21.56
C PHE A 690 -0.45 -36.27 -20.78
N LEU A 691 -1.37 -37.22 -20.56
CA LEU A 691 -1.16 -38.46 -19.81
C LEU A 691 -1.35 -39.72 -20.67
N GLY A 692 -1.31 -39.55 -21.99
CA GLY A 692 -1.47 -40.61 -22.98
C GLY A 692 -2.57 -40.33 -24.01
N GLU A 693 -3.32 -39.23 -23.88
CA GLU A 693 -4.25 -38.79 -24.92
C GLU A 693 -3.51 -38.72 -26.27
N ARG A 694 -4.08 -39.36 -27.29
CA ARG A 694 -3.54 -39.46 -28.65
C ARG A 694 -2.13 -40.02 -28.72
N GLY A 695 -1.73 -40.88 -27.78
CA GLY A 695 -0.37 -41.41 -27.73
C GLY A 695 0.71 -40.37 -27.41
N LEU A 696 0.32 -39.21 -26.86
CA LEU A 696 1.20 -38.11 -26.46
C LEU A 696 1.28 -37.97 -24.94
N ALA A 697 2.38 -37.42 -24.46
CA ALA A 697 2.61 -37.05 -23.07
C ALA A 697 3.30 -35.68 -22.99
N GLY A 698 3.25 -35.01 -21.84
CA GLY A 698 3.89 -33.70 -21.70
C GLY A 698 2.96 -32.52 -21.95
N LYS A 699 3.49 -31.46 -22.56
CA LYS A 699 2.79 -30.17 -22.73
C LYS A 699 3.11 -29.55 -24.09
N TRP A 700 3.14 -28.22 -24.20
CA TRP A 700 3.48 -27.44 -25.40
C TRP A 700 2.36 -27.23 -26.42
N LEU A 701 1.51 -28.23 -26.65
CA LEU A 701 0.38 -28.10 -27.59
C LEU A 701 -0.79 -27.33 -26.97
N ILE A 702 -1.63 -26.71 -27.81
CA ILE A 702 -2.82 -25.93 -27.39
C ILE A 702 -4.03 -26.81 -26.98
N HIS A 703 -3.93 -28.13 -27.10
CA HIS A 703 -4.99 -29.07 -26.74
C HIS A 703 -5.37 -28.96 -25.25
N GLU A 704 -6.64 -29.20 -24.91
CA GLU A 704 -7.20 -29.01 -23.56
C GLU A 704 -6.35 -29.67 -22.47
N PRO A 705 -5.82 -30.92 -22.63
CA PRO A 705 -5.00 -31.53 -21.60
C PRO A 705 -3.77 -30.71 -21.22
N SER A 706 -3.18 -29.97 -22.16
CA SER A 706 -1.95 -29.20 -21.99
C SER A 706 -2.21 -27.76 -21.52
N ILE A 707 -3.33 -27.16 -21.89
CA ILE A 707 -3.62 -25.74 -21.57
C ILE A 707 -4.56 -25.54 -20.39
N ARG A 708 -5.38 -26.52 -20.01
CA ARG A 708 -6.39 -26.37 -18.96
C ARG A 708 -5.82 -26.78 -17.61
N VAL A 709 -6.00 -25.91 -16.62
CA VAL A 709 -5.42 -26.03 -15.28
C VAL A 709 -6.50 -26.00 -14.20
N PRO A 710 -6.25 -26.57 -13.01
CA PRO A 710 -7.14 -26.39 -11.88
C PRO A 710 -7.10 -24.92 -11.44
N LEU A 711 -8.21 -24.38 -10.94
CA LEU A 711 -8.23 -23.08 -10.28
C LEU A 711 -9.28 -23.05 -9.18
N ILE A 712 -8.82 -22.83 -7.95
CA ILE A 712 -9.66 -22.66 -6.76
C ILE A 712 -9.28 -21.34 -6.09
N VAL A 713 -10.26 -20.50 -5.81
CA VAL A 713 -10.10 -19.24 -5.06
C VAL A 713 -10.94 -19.29 -3.80
N ARG A 714 -10.30 -19.29 -2.64
CA ARG A 714 -10.96 -19.23 -1.33
C ARG A 714 -10.75 -17.84 -0.75
N ASP A 715 -11.84 -17.08 -0.63
CA ASP A 715 -11.87 -15.79 0.06
C ASP A 715 -12.76 -15.90 1.31
N PRO A 716 -12.19 -15.87 2.53
CA PRO A 716 -12.95 -16.04 3.78
C PRO A 716 -14.04 -14.99 3.97
N ARG A 717 -13.92 -13.84 3.30
CA ARG A 717 -14.84 -12.71 3.38
C ARG A 717 -16.12 -12.93 2.56
N LEU A 718 -16.21 -14.04 1.82
CA LEU A 718 -17.34 -14.36 0.93
C LEU A 718 -18.03 -15.69 1.32
N PRO A 719 -18.58 -15.81 2.54
CA PRO A 719 -19.22 -17.05 2.99
C PRO A 719 -20.39 -17.50 2.10
N ALA A 720 -21.10 -16.55 1.48
CA ALA A 720 -22.21 -16.83 0.56
C ALA A 720 -21.77 -17.48 -0.78
N ARG A 721 -20.47 -17.59 -1.04
CA ARG A 721 -19.92 -18.17 -2.27
C ARG A 721 -19.22 -19.51 -2.05
N ARG A 722 -19.26 -20.06 -0.82
CA ARG A 722 -18.64 -21.35 -0.49
C ARG A 722 -19.22 -22.47 -1.36
N GLY A 723 -18.33 -23.27 -1.96
CA GLY A 723 -18.68 -24.42 -2.80
C GLY A 723 -19.16 -24.05 -4.21
N ALA A 724 -19.17 -22.75 -4.56
CA ALA A 724 -19.64 -22.32 -5.87
C ALA A 724 -18.69 -22.77 -6.99
N THR A 725 -19.27 -23.07 -8.15
CA THR A 725 -18.52 -23.34 -9.38
C THR A 725 -18.76 -22.22 -10.40
N VAL A 726 -17.69 -21.79 -11.08
CA VAL A 726 -17.74 -20.74 -12.11
C VAL A 726 -17.30 -21.33 -13.46
N GLY A 727 -18.18 -21.23 -14.45
CA GLY A 727 -17.94 -21.67 -15.83
C GLY A 727 -17.27 -20.64 -16.74
N ALA A 728 -17.14 -19.39 -16.29
CA ALA A 728 -16.50 -18.33 -17.05
C ALA A 728 -15.00 -18.58 -17.22
N THR A 729 -14.46 -18.18 -18.39
CA THR A 729 -13.04 -18.36 -18.72
C THR A 729 -12.13 -17.50 -17.85
N ALA A 730 -11.24 -18.17 -17.11
CA ALA A 730 -10.13 -17.56 -16.36
C ALA A 730 -8.78 -17.91 -16.99
N LEU A 731 -7.83 -16.99 -16.96
CA LEU A 731 -6.48 -17.20 -17.49
C LEU A 731 -5.40 -17.04 -16.41
N ASN A 732 -4.27 -17.71 -16.55
CA ASN A 732 -3.12 -17.53 -15.66
C ASN A 732 -2.62 -16.06 -15.57
N ILE A 733 -2.78 -15.27 -16.63
CA ILE A 733 -2.48 -13.83 -16.64
C ILE A 733 -3.45 -12.99 -15.78
N ASP A 734 -4.63 -13.52 -15.44
CA ASP A 734 -5.62 -12.86 -14.59
C ASP A 734 -5.20 -12.86 -13.12
N PHE A 735 -4.25 -13.72 -12.72
CA PHE A 735 -3.82 -13.85 -11.32
C PHE A 735 -3.16 -12.57 -10.81
N ALA A 736 -2.27 -11.96 -11.60
CA ALA A 736 -1.60 -10.71 -11.22
C ALA A 736 -2.62 -9.59 -10.95
N SER A 737 -3.60 -9.39 -11.85
CA SER A 737 -4.68 -8.41 -11.68
C SER A 737 -5.56 -8.71 -10.46
N THR A 738 -5.88 -9.99 -10.24
CA THR A 738 -6.69 -10.45 -9.10
C THR A 738 -6.00 -10.19 -7.76
N ILE A 739 -4.70 -10.47 -7.67
CA ILE A 739 -3.90 -10.27 -6.47
C ILE A 739 -3.80 -8.78 -6.12
N LEU A 740 -3.59 -7.91 -7.11
CA LEU A 740 -3.53 -6.46 -6.90
C LEU A 740 -4.89 -5.88 -6.48
N ASP A 741 -5.99 -6.31 -7.11
CA ASP A 741 -7.36 -5.94 -6.71
C ASP A 741 -7.67 -6.37 -5.26
N LEU A 742 -7.36 -7.62 -4.90
CA LEU A 742 -7.49 -8.13 -3.54
C LEU A 742 -6.73 -7.28 -2.51
N ALA A 743 -5.55 -6.79 -2.89
CA ALA A 743 -4.69 -5.95 -2.06
C ALA A 743 -5.10 -4.47 -2.04
N GLY A 744 -6.06 -4.05 -2.87
CA GLY A 744 -6.42 -2.64 -3.06
C GLY A 744 -5.30 -1.80 -3.67
N VAL A 745 -4.46 -2.43 -4.51
CA VAL A 745 -3.38 -1.78 -5.27
C VAL A 745 -3.86 -1.58 -6.71
N PRO A 746 -3.67 -0.39 -7.31
CA PRO A 746 -4.06 -0.17 -8.71
C PRO A 746 -3.44 -1.19 -9.66
N VAL A 747 -4.28 -1.79 -10.52
CA VAL A 747 -3.85 -2.70 -11.58
C VAL A 747 -3.30 -1.86 -12.73
N PRO A 748 -2.05 -2.07 -13.20
CA PRO A 748 -1.51 -1.30 -14.32
C PRO A 748 -2.31 -1.52 -15.61
N ASP A 749 -2.61 -0.46 -16.35
CA ASP A 749 -3.33 -0.54 -17.64
C ASP A 749 -2.60 -1.36 -18.71
N THR A 750 -1.30 -1.59 -18.52
CA THR A 750 -0.50 -2.46 -19.38
C THR A 750 -0.80 -3.95 -19.19
N TYR A 751 -1.41 -4.35 -18.07
CA TYR A 751 -1.77 -5.75 -17.84
C TYR A 751 -2.80 -6.21 -18.86
N GLN A 752 -2.69 -7.47 -19.27
CA GLN A 752 -3.54 -8.08 -20.29
C GLN A 752 -4.55 -9.07 -19.67
N GLY A 753 -4.36 -9.42 -18.39
CA GLY A 753 -5.34 -10.12 -17.57
C GLY A 753 -6.31 -9.18 -16.84
N ARG A 754 -7.43 -9.72 -16.37
CA ARG A 754 -8.49 -9.02 -15.62
C ARG A 754 -8.62 -9.61 -14.22
N SER A 755 -9.05 -8.83 -13.24
CA SER A 755 -9.34 -9.40 -11.92
C SER A 755 -10.50 -10.39 -12.00
N LEU A 756 -10.31 -11.57 -11.39
CA LEU A 756 -11.34 -12.60 -11.26
C LEU A 756 -12.33 -12.30 -10.15
N MET A 757 -12.10 -11.27 -9.32
CA MET A 757 -12.88 -11.07 -8.11
C MET A 757 -14.35 -10.76 -8.36
N ALA A 758 -14.71 -10.17 -9.50
CA ALA A 758 -16.12 -10.01 -9.86
C ALA A 758 -16.82 -11.37 -10.01
N LEU A 759 -16.18 -12.32 -10.71
CA LEU A 759 -16.68 -13.69 -10.90
C LEU A 759 -16.71 -14.46 -9.57
N VAL A 760 -15.66 -14.33 -8.75
CA VAL A 760 -15.60 -14.97 -7.42
C VAL A 760 -16.74 -14.47 -6.51
N ARG A 761 -17.01 -13.15 -6.52
CA ARG A 761 -18.10 -12.52 -5.77
C ARG A 761 -19.49 -12.90 -6.30
N GLY A 762 -19.59 -13.48 -7.50
CA GLY A 762 -20.86 -13.74 -8.17
C GLY A 762 -21.51 -12.47 -8.72
N THR A 763 -20.73 -11.43 -8.97
CA THR A 763 -21.19 -10.22 -9.64
C THR A 763 -21.31 -10.49 -11.13
N ASP A 764 -22.42 -10.06 -11.73
CA ASP A 764 -22.61 -10.17 -13.17
C ASP A 764 -21.65 -9.23 -13.89
N VAL A 765 -20.81 -9.80 -14.75
CA VAL A 765 -19.82 -9.08 -15.56
C VAL A 765 -19.73 -9.74 -16.94
N PRO A 766 -19.48 -8.96 -18.00
CA PRO A 766 -19.32 -9.52 -19.34
C PRO A 766 -18.21 -10.57 -19.38
N GLU A 767 -18.59 -11.82 -19.64
CA GLU A 767 -17.65 -12.92 -19.73
C GLU A 767 -16.69 -12.76 -20.91
N ARG A 768 -15.48 -13.30 -20.75
CA ARG A 768 -14.50 -13.40 -21.82
C ARG A 768 -15.04 -14.36 -22.90
N LYS A 769 -15.29 -13.84 -24.10
CA LYS A 769 -15.80 -14.63 -25.25
C LYS A 769 -14.77 -15.62 -25.79
N ASP A 770 -13.52 -15.19 -25.87
CA ASP A 770 -12.38 -15.95 -26.38
C ASP A 770 -11.06 -15.49 -25.74
N PHE A 771 -10.01 -16.30 -25.92
CA PHE A 771 -8.65 -15.89 -25.61
C PHE A 771 -7.65 -16.38 -26.65
N PHE A 772 -6.54 -15.65 -26.71
CA PHE A 772 -5.40 -15.95 -27.55
C PHE A 772 -4.43 -16.88 -26.83
N TYR A 773 -4.01 -17.93 -27.53
CA TYR A 773 -2.94 -18.82 -27.10
C TYR A 773 -1.76 -18.71 -28.06
N GLU A 774 -0.56 -18.84 -27.52
CA GLU A 774 0.64 -18.97 -28.31
C GLU A 774 1.66 -19.89 -27.65
N HIS A 775 2.48 -20.54 -28.48
CA HIS A 775 3.66 -21.27 -28.09
C HIS A 775 4.79 -20.98 -29.08
N LEU A 776 5.73 -20.11 -28.69
CA LEU A 776 6.78 -19.56 -29.56
C LEU A 776 8.20 -20.02 -29.18
N PHE A 777 8.34 -21.10 -28.41
CA PHE A 777 9.65 -21.62 -28.03
C PHE A 777 10.34 -22.23 -29.25
N ALA A 778 11.56 -21.78 -29.56
CA ALA A 778 12.33 -22.26 -30.70
C ALA A 778 13.00 -23.61 -30.37
N HIS A 779 12.42 -24.71 -30.86
CA HIS A 779 12.96 -26.04 -30.67
C HIS A 779 12.48 -26.98 -31.79
N LYS A 780 13.40 -27.74 -32.41
CA LYS A 780 13.13 -28.57 -33.61
C LYS A 780 11.95 -29.54 -33.46
N LYS A 781 11.79 -30.15 -32.28
CA LYS A 781 10.73 -31.14 -31.98
C LYS A 781 9.58 -30.61 -31.11
N ILE A 782 9.48 -29.29 -30.94
CA ILE A 782 8.32 -28.66 -30.28
C ILE A 782 7.74 -27.67 -31.27
N PRO A 783 6.66 -28.03 -31.98
CA PRO A 783 6.14 -27.18 -33.04
C PRO A 783 5.56 -25.90 -32.45
N LYS A 784 5.85 -24.77 -33.10
CA LYS A 784 5.26 -23.50 -32.70
C LYS A 784 3.82 -23.45 -33.15
N SER A 785 2.98 -22.90 -32.29
CA SER A 785 1.54 -22.80 -32.54
C SER A 785 0.97 -21.51 -31.99
N GLU A 786 -0.12 -21.07 -32.59
CA GLU A 786 -0.99 -20.05 -32.02
C GLU A 786 -2.44 -20.33 -32.40
N GLY A 787 -3.36 -19.75 -31.65
CA GLY A 787 -4.78 -20.06 -31.84
C GLY A 787 -5.70 -19.25 -30.96
N VAL A 788 -6.99 -19.50 -31.18
CA VAL A 788 -8.08 -18.86 -30.43
C VAL A 788 -8.92 -19.95 -29.79
N ARG A 789 -9.12 -19.85 -28.47
CA ARG A 789 -10.05 -20.69 -27.73
C ARG A 789 -11.27 -19.86 -27.31
N GLY A 790 -12.40 -20.08 -27.98
CA GLY A 790 -13.71 -19.54 -27.62
C GLY A 790 -14.43 -20.41 -26.59
N LYS A 791 -15.76 -20.25 -26.40
CA LYS A 791 -16.57 -21.20 -25.62
C LYS A 791 -16.87 -22.51 -26.37
N ARG A 792 -17.33 -22.39 -27.62
CA ARG A 792 -17.72 -23.52 -28.47
C ARG A 792 -16.58 -24.01 -29.36
N PHE A 793 -15.87 -23.10 -30.03
CA PHE A 793 -14.85 -23.49 -31.01
C PHE A 793 -13.44 -23.20 -30.50
N LYS A 794 -12.48 -24.00 -30.98
CA LYS A 794 -11.04 -23.68 -30.93
C LYS A 794 -10.43 -23.80 -32.30
N TYR A 795 -9.64 -22.80 -32.65
CA TYR A 795 -8.81 -22.77 -33.83
C TYR A 795 -7.33 -22.82 -33.45
N VAL A 796 -6.55 -23.56 -34.23
CA VAL A 796 -5.10 -23.76 -34.07
C VAL A 796 -4.44 -23.61 -35.42
N ARG A 797 -3.27 -22.99 -35.47
CA ARG A 797 -2.33 -23.13 -36.59
C ARG A 797 -0.92 -23.42 -36.13
N TYR A 798 -0.25 -24.32 -36.85
CA TYR A 798 1.17 -24.59 -36.75
C TYR A 798 1.86 -23.89 -37.93
N PHE A 799 2.24 -22.63 -37.69
CA PHE A 799 2.62 -21.69 -38.75
C PHE A 799 4.03 -21.88 -39.32
N GLU A 800 4.82 -22.81 -38.76
CA GLU A 800 6.14 -23.18 -39.29
C GLU A 800 6.08 -24.39 -40.23
N GLU A 801 4.97 -25.12 -40.25
CA GLU A 801 4.76 -26.25 -41.16
C GLU A 801 4.47 -25.75 -42.58
N GLN A 802 4.83 -26.55 -43.59
CA GLN A 802 4.64 -26.23 -45.00
C GLN A 802 3.91 -27.37 -45.73
N PRO A 803 2.65 -27.17 -46.17
CA PRO A 803 1.81 -25.98 -45.93
C PRO A 803 1.47 -25.81 -44.45
N VAL A 804 0.98 -24.61 -44.07
CA VAL A 804 0.53 -24.34 -42.69
C VAL A 804 -0.53 -25.36 -42.28
N HIS A 805 -0.29 -26.08 -41.19
CA HIS A 805 -1.26 -27.04 -40.65
C HIS A 805 -2.25 -26.33 -39.74
N GLU A 806 -3.54 -26.46 -40.05
CA GLU A 806 -4.64 -25.83 -39.32
C GLU A 806 -5.56 -26.88 -38.68
N GLU A 807 -6.06 -26.56 -37.48
CA GLU A 807 -7.02 -27.39 -36.77
C GLU A 807 -8.20 -26.56 -36.27
N LEU A 808 -9.41 -27.13 -36.36
CA LEU A 808 -10.64 -26.55 -35.86
C LEU A 808 -11.45 -27.61 -35.10
N TYR A 809 -11.81 -27.33 -33.86
CA TYR A 809 -12.60 -28.24 -33.02
C TYR A 809 -13.86 -27.56 -32.49
N ASP A 810 -14.98 -28.29 -32.46
CA ASP A 810 -16.25 -27.89 -31.85
C ASP A 810 -16.49 -28.66 -30.55
N PHE A 811 -16.33 -27.99 -29.40
CA PHE A 811 -16.45 -28.61 -28.09
C PHE A 811 -17.88 -28.99 -27.69
N VAL A 812 -18.89 -28.56 -28.44
CA VAL A 812 -20.27 -29.02 -28.20
C VAL A 812 -20.45 -30.44 -28.73
N THR A 813 -19.90 -30.75 -29.90
CA THR A 813 -20.03 -32.08 -30.52
C THR A 813 -18.82 -32.97 -30.26
N ASP A 814 -17.67 -32.41 -29.94
CA ASP A 814 -16.39 -33.10 -29.79
C ASP A 814 -15.57 -32.51 -28.62
N PRO A 815 -15.91 -32.86 -27.36
CA PRO A 815 -15.21 -32.37 -26.19
C PRO A 815 -13.77 -32.92 -26.05
N HIS A 816 -13.41 -33.94 -26.83
CA HIS A 816 -12.11 -34.63 -26.79
C HIS A 816 -11.20 -34.26 -27.98
N GLU A 817 -11.65 -33.32 -28.82
CA GLU A 817 -10.90 -32.74 -29.94
C GLU A 817 -10.52 -33.79 -31.01
N THR A 818 -11.27 -34.89 -31.12
CA THR A 818 -11.00 -36.03 -32.02
C THR A 818 -11.18 -35.74 -33.49
N LYS A 819 -12.05 -34.81 -33.87
CA LYS A 819 -12.37 -34.52 -35.26
C LYS A 819 -11.90 -33.12 -35.65
N ASN A 820 -10.81 -33.04 -36.41
CA ASN A 820 -10.39 -31.78 -37.01
C ASN A 820 -11.36 -31.38 -38.14
N LEU A 821 -12.05 -30.25 -37.96
CA LEU A 821 -13.01 -29.70 -38.90
C LEU A 821 -12.39 -28.75 -39.92
N ALA A 822 -11.08 -28.44 -39.86
CA ALA A 822 -10.48 -27.41 -40.73
C ALA A 822 -10.65 -27.69 -42.24
N ALA A 823 -10.72 -28.97 -42.64
CA ALA A 823 -10.97 -29.38 -44.02
C ALA A 823 -12.47 -29.61 -44.35
N ASP A 824 -13.37 -29.49 -43.38
CA ASP A 824 -14.82 -29.67 -43.56
C ASP A 824 -15.42 -28.42 -44.24
N PRO A 825 -15.99 -28.52 -45.46
CA PRO A 825 -16.57 -27.38 -46.16
C PRO A 825 -17.68 -26.67 -45.36
N GLY A 826 -18.41 -27.40 -44.51
CA GLY A 826 -19.45 -26.83 -43.65
C GLY A 826 -18.92 -25.90 -42.56
N SER A 827 -17.63 -25.97 -42.25
CA SER A 827 -16.97 -25.18 -41.21
C SER A 827 -16.20 -23.95 -41.73
N ALA A 828 -16.07 -23.80 -43.05
CA ALA A 828 -15.20 -22.80 -43.69
C ALA A 828 -15.42 -21.37 -43.15
N LYS A 829 -16.69 -20.96 -42.99
CA LYS A 829 -17.03 -19.64 -42.43
C LYS A 829 -16.52 -19.45 -41.00
N VAL A 830 -16.61 -20.48 -40.15
CA VAL A 830 -16.14 -20.41 -38.75
C VAL A 830 -14.62 -20.43 -38.71
N LEU A 831 -13.99 -21.24 -39.56
CA LEU A 831 -12.53 -21.28 -39.70
C LEU A 831 -11.98 -19.90 -40.05
N ASP A 832 -12.52 -19.25 -41.09
CA ASP A 832 -12.07 -17.91 -41.51
C ASP A 832 -12.30 -16.85 -40.42
N GLN A 833 -13.44 -16.91 -39.72
CA GLN A 833 -13.72 -16.01 -38.60
C GLN A 833 -12.67 -16.16 -37.48
N LEU A 834 -12.34 -17.39 -37.10
CA LEU A 834 -11.37 -17.65 -36.03
C LEU A 834 -9.93 -17.40 -36.46
N ARG A 835 -9.60 -17.61 -37.75
CA ARG A 835 -8.31 -17.22 -38.33
C ARG A 835 -8.10 -15.71 -38.24
N ASN A 836 -9.08 -14.94 -38.71
CA ASN A 836 -9.06 -13.47 -38.59
C ASN A 836 -8.98 -13.02 -37.12
N ARG A 837 -9.77 -13.67 -36.25
CA ARG A 837 -9.74 -13.41 -34.81
C ARG A 837 -8.38 -13.70 -34.18
N CYS A 838 -7.70 -14.75 -34.65
CA CYS A 838 -6.35 -15.10 -34.22
C CYS A 838 -5.37 -13.99 -34.59
N ASP A 839 -5.42 -13.49 -35.83
CA ASP A 839 -4.58 -12.39 -36.30
C ASP A 839 -4.84 -11.08 -35.54
N GLU A 840 -6.11 -10.73 -35.29
CA GLU A 840 -6.48 -9.56 -34.49
C GLU A 840 -5.86 -9.59 -33.09
N LEU A 841 -5.97 -10.73 -32.40
CA LEU A 841 -5.46 -10.90 -31.04
C LEU A 841 -3.93 -10.97 -31.04
N ARG A 842 -3.34 -11.67 -32.01
CA ARG A 842 -1.89 -11.74 -32.25
C ARG A 842 -1.31 -10.33 -32.32
N ASP A 843 -1.88 -9.48 -33.17
CA ASP A 843 -1.38 -8.13 -33.44
C ASP A 843 -1.61 -7.17 -32.26
N ARG A 844 -2.75 -7.30 -31.57
CA ARG A 844 -3.08 -6.53 -30.36
C ARG A 844 -2.00 -6.64 -29.29
N TYR A 845 -1.52 -7.86 -29.06
CA TYR A 845 -0.55 -8.14 -28.01
C TYR A 845 0.91 -7.91 -28.45
N THR A 846 1.17 -7.82 -29.75
CA THR A 846 2.46 -7.37 -30.31
C THR A 846 2.66 -5.85 -30.16
N LYS A 847 1.62 -5.04 -30.44
CA LYS A 847 1.72 -3.56 -30.46
C LYS A 847 1.86 -2.89 -29.08
N ARG A 848 1.64 -3.61 -27.96
CA ARG A 848 1.57 -3.04 -26.60
C ARG A 848 2.81 -3.23 -25.71
N ALA A 849 3.92 -3.76 -26.22
CA ALA A 849 5.18 -3.74 -25.47
C ALA A 849 5.71 -2.29 -25.41
N PRO A 850 5.82 -1.66 -24.23
CA PRO A 850 6.43 -0.33 -24.15
C PRO A 850 7.90 -0.43 -24.55
N ARG A 851 8.38 0.54 -25.34
CA ARG A 851 9.81 0.79 -25.50
C ARG A 851 10.45 1.13 -24.15
#